data_AF-A0A2V1IMH2-F1
#
_entry.id   AF-A0A2V1IMH2-F1
#
_cell.length_a   1.000
_cell.length_b   1.000
_cell.length_c   1.000
_cell.angle_alpha   90.00
_cell.angle_beta   90.00
_cell.angle_gamma   90.00
#
_symmetry.space_group_name_H-M   'P 1'
#
loop_
_entity.id
_entity.type
_entity.pdbx_description
1 polymer ?
#
loop_
_entity_poly.entity_id
_entity_poly.type
_entity_poly.pdbx_seq_one_letter_code
_entity_poly.pdbx_strand_id
1 'polypeptide(L)'
;MNRIIILLLMLTSLLFFPSCRKKEPYRIGISQCSQDGWRMKMNDEINREIMFHPEATVEIRSADNSNERQIADIRYFMDNGFDIIIAAPNEADAITPIIKEVYESGTPVIVFDRKINGDTYTAFQGVDNTEIGKSAAHYARHLIGEGGKVIEICGLKGSTPAIERHEGFHRGATAEGISVVASASGDWTYESAVPVADSLLTAHPDADMVYAHNDRMAIAASDVARRRGLKMKIIGIDAAPEIGIKAVADSVIDATFLYPTEGYRLIRTALAILEGKPYERVSTLPLSSPVDITNADILLLQNGSLNEETEKIRLLKSQVDDFWSRHSAQTSLFYAAVAILVLLVGVLFLLLRTFWQRQRHQHQLMEQNRLLEEQRDAQKELNEQLHAATQSKLVFFTNVSHDLRTPLTLIAEPVEQLVRAENLTPQQQVLMKIADKNVRILRRLINQILDFRKYENGKLDVNLTEVHFGSLVHDWTEAFHAIARKSGIKLSVDIRLPDDFTIAIDVEKIERVFFNLMSNAFKYTPANGSIRFTASLADGKLMFAVADTGRGISVEDLGNIFDRFYQVDKVHPNGSGIGLSLAKAFVELHEGSISVESQLGVGSEFTVNIPVRHISDTAETVTPGIISESVVDAELGEIEPEPQEIDADKPLLLVIDDNEDIRHMIRELLSDDYVMIFAANGKDGLRLAAKYVPDLIICDVMMPLMDGLECCRRIKEEVSTSHIPVLLLTACSMDEQRAQGYDSGADGYVAKPFNSSVLKSRCRNLIDNRRRIKDLWSANPIGGMSDRPRPALPPDKAAAPNGDLDNEFYARFLSIVTAEMGNSDLNVDQLASRMGLGRSQFYRKIKALTNYSPVELLRNLRLKRSRDLLTTTRKSISEIAYEVGFSTPAYFTKCYKEAFSETPTELRERLSSK
;
A
#
# COMPACT_ATOMS: atom_id res chain seq x y z
N MET A 1 -10.30 -16.88 -8.90
CA MET A 1 -9.87 -17.81 -9.97
C MET A 1 -9.80 -19.28 -9.54
N ASN A 2 -9.16 -19.62 -8.41
CA ASN A 2 -9.01 -21.02 -7.98
C ASN A 2 -10.33 -21.78 -7.68
N ARG A 3 -11.38 -21.13 -7.17
CA ARG A 3 -12.67 -21.79 -6.90
C ARG A 3 -13.41 -22.19 -8.17
N ILE A 4 -13.32 -21.38 -9.23
CA ILE A 4 -13.98 -21.64 -10.51
C ILE A 4 -13.30 -22.82 -11.22
N ILE A 5 -11.97 -22.91 -11.16
CA ILE A 5 -11.21 -24.00 -11.76
C ILE A 5 -11.51 -25.34 -11.06
N ILE A 6 -11.65 -25.35 -9.73
CA ILE A 6 -12.02 -26.55 -8.97
C ILE A 6 -13.46 -26.97 -9.29
N LEU A 7 -14.38 -26.01 -9.41
CA LEU A 7 -15.77 -26.29 -9.78
C LEU A 7 -15.86 -26.84 -11.22
N LEU A 8 -15.08 -26.29 -12.15
CA LEU A 8 -15.01 -26.73 -13.55
C LEU A 8 -14.44 -28.15 -13.64
N LEU A 9 -13.40 -28.46 -12.86
CA LEU A 9 -12.80 -29.81 -12.77
C LEU A 9 -13.79 -30.84 -12.22
N MET A 10 -14.55 -30.50 -11.17
CA MET A 10 -15.63 -31.36 -10.67
C MET A 10 -16.72 -31.55 -11.71
N LEU A 11 -17.17 -30.48 -12.39
CA LEU A 11 -18.19 -30.58 -13.45
C LEU A 11 -17.72 -31.44 -14.63
N THR A 12 -16.45 -31.34 -15.03
CA THR A 12 -15.88 -32.17 -16.09
C THR A 12 -15.76 -33.64 -15.70
N SER A 13 -15.50 -33.95 -14.42
CA SER A 13 -15.49 -35.35 -13.95
C SER A 13 -16.87 -36.02 -13.95
N LEU A 14 -17.94 -35.24 -13.75
CA LEU A 14 -19.32 -35.72 -13.82
C LEU A 14 -19.79 -35.99 -15.26
N LEU A 15 -19.18 -35.35 -16.26
CA LEU A 15 -19.51 -35.51 -17.69
C LEU A 15 -18.91 -36.78 -18.34
N PHE A 16 -18.00 -37.49 -17.66
CA PHE A 16 -17.35 -38.70 -18.17
C PHE A 16 -17.97 -40.02 -17.67
N PHE A 17 -19.14 -40.00 -17.05
CA PHE A 17 -19.94 -41.22 -16.90
C PHE A 17 -20.80 -41.40 -18.15
N PRO A 18 -20.39 -42.22 -19.15
CA PRO A 18 -21.33 -42.64 -20.16
C PRO A 18 -22.44 -43.39 -19.43
N SER A 19 -23.64 -42.83 -19.46
CA SER A 19 -24.85 -43.53 -19.04
C SER A 19 -25.05 -44.66 -20.06
N CYS A 20 -24.42 -45.81 -19.80
CA CYS A 20 -24.74 -47.07 -20.45
C CYS A 20 -26.14 -47.45 -20.00
N ARG A 21 -27.18 -46.90 -20.64
CA ARG A 21 -28.53 -47.44 -20.58
C ARG A 21 -28.47 -48.83 -21.22
N LYS A 22 -28.38 -49.87 -20.39
CA LYS A 22 -28.71 -51.23 -20.83
C LYS A 22 -30.13 -51.19 -21.39
N LYS A 23 -30.29 -51.61 -22.64
CA LYS A 23 -31.62 -51.80 -23.23
C LYS A 23 -32.30 -52.91 -22.42
N GLU A 24 -33.50 -52.64 -21.90
CA GLU A 24 -34.24 -53.67 -21.17
C GLU A 24 -34.57 -54.82 -22.14
N PRO A 25 -34.53 -56.08 -21.67
CA PRO A 25 -34.84 -57.22 -22.51
C PRO A 25 -36.32 -57.18 -22.93
N TYR A 26 -36.61 -57.61 -24.15
CA TYR A 26 -37.99 -57.78 -24.62
C TYR A 26 -38.74 -58.77 -23.73
N ARG A 27 -40.01 -58.51 -23.47
CA ARG A 27 -40.88 -59.33 -22.63
C ARG A 27 -41.95 -59.98 -23.51
N ILE A 28 -41.89 -61.30 -23.59
CA ILE A 28 -42.79 -62.14 -24.39
C ILE A 28 -43.78 -62.83 -23.44
N GLY A 29 -45.07 -62.55 -23.61
CA GLY A 29 -46.13 -63.16 -22.80
C GLY A 29 -46.78 -64.31 -23.56
N ILE A 30 -46.86 -65.50 -22.97
CA ILE A 30 -47.43 -66.69 -23.63
C ILE A 30 -48.63 -67.20 -22.83
N SER A 31 -49.82 -67.18 -23.45
CA SER A 31 -51.08 -67.68 -22.90
C SER A 31 -51.47 -69.02 -23.55
N GLN A 32 -51.25 -70.10 -22.82
CA GLN A 32 -51.65 -71.46 -23.19
C GLN A 32 -53.10 -71.72 -22.78
N CYS A 33 -53.89 -72.41 -23.61
CA CYS A 33 -55.27 -72.79 -23.23
C CYS A 33 -55.33 -73.85 -22.13
N SER A 34 -54.33 -74.72 -22.03
CA SER A 34 -54.36 -75.93 -21.21
C SER A 34 -52.98 -76.26 -20.62
N GLN A 35 -52.98 -77.15 -19.63
CA GLN A 35 -51.77 -77.74 -19.08
C GLN A 35 -51.78 -79.26 -19.35
N ASP A 36 -50.99 -79.67 -20.34
CA ASP A 36 -50.90 -81.06 -20.76
C ASP A 36 -49.50 -81.45 -21.26
N GLY A 37 -49.29 -82.75 -21.53
CA GLY A 37 -47.97 -83.26 -21.94
C GLY A 37 -47.48 -82.65 -23.25
N TRP A 38 -48.39 -82.30 -24.15
CA TRP A 38 -48.06 -81.60 -25.39
C TRP A 38 -47.62 -80.16 -25.11
N ARG A 39 -48.38 -79.44 -24.27
CA ARG A 39 -48.06 -78.06 -23.82
C ARG A 39 -46.75 -78.01 -23.03
N MET A 40 -46.47 -78.99 -22.18
CA MET A 40 -45.21 -79.07 -21.44
C MET A 40 -44.02 -79.20 -22.38
N LYS A 41 -44.07 -80.13 -23.35
CA LYS A 41 -43.02 -80.28 -24.38
C LYS A 41 -42.78 -78.96 -25.13
N MET A 42 -43.86 -78.29 -25.52
CA MET A 42 -43.77 -77.01 -26.19
C MET A 42 -43.12 -75.92 -25.32
N ASN A 43 -43.51 -75.84 -24.05
CA ASN A 43 -42.94 -74.90 -23.09
C ASN A 43 -41.45 -75.20 -22.86
N ASP A 44 -41.03 -76.46 -22.85
CA ASP A 44 -39.61 -76.84 -22.76
C ASP A 44 -38.81 -76.38 -23.98
N GLU A 45 -39.37 -76.50 -25.19
CA GLU A 45 -38.76 -75.99 -26.42
C GLU A 45 -38.63 -74.46 -26.41
N ILE A 46 -39.67 -73.76 -25.94
CA ILE A 46 -39.65 -72.29 -25.74
C ILE A 46 -38.56 -71.90 -24.75
N ASN A 47 -38.51 -72.56 -23.59
CA ASN A 47 -37.53 -72.30 -22.56
C ASN A 47 -36.10 -72.64 -23.01
N ARG A 48 -35.92 -73.63 -23.88
CA ARG A 48 -34.62 -73.94 -24.49
C ARG A 48 -34.19 -72.84 -25.45
N GLU A 49 -35.09 -72.35 -26.31
CA GLU A 49 -34.77 -71.30 -27.29
C GLU A 49 -34.43 -69.98 -26.60
N ILE A 50 -35.20 -69.55 -25.59
CA ILE A 50 -34.96 -68.26 -24.91
C ILE A 50 -33.59 -68.19 -24.22
N MET A 51 -32.97 -69.33 -23.86
CA MET A 51 -31.61 -69.37 -23.31
C MET A 51 -30.55 -68.84 -24.28
N PHE A 52 -30.82 -68.85 -25.58
CA PHE A 52 -29.94 -68.31 -26.62
C PHE A 52 -30.18 -66.83 -26.90
N HIS A 53 -31.21 -66.23 -26.31
CA HIS A 53 -31.66 -64.86 -26.58
C HIS A 53 -31.63 -64.01 -25.29
N PRO A 54 -30.45 -63.58 -24.83
CA PRO A 54 -30.31 -62.75 -23.62
C PRO A 54 -31.03 -61.39 -23.71
N GLU A 55 -31.36 -60.96 -24.93
CA GLU A 55 -32.14 -59.77 -25.23
C GLU A 55 -33.64 -59.92 -24.94
N ALA A 56 -34.13 -61.12 -24.56
CA ALA A 56 -35.54 -61.36 -24.32
C ALA A 56 -35.81 -62.26 -23.09
N THR A 57 -37.03 -62.17 -22.58
CA THR A 57 -37.55 -62.96 -21.47
C THR A 57 -38.95 -63.44 -21.80
N VAL A 58 -39.33 -64.62 -21.29
CA VAL A 58 -40.62 -65.25 -21.55
C VAL A 58 -41.34 -65.51 -20.24
N GLU A 59 -42.63 -65.18 -20.17
CA GLU A 59 -43.54 -65.62 -19.10
C GLU A 59 -44.67 -66.46 -19.71
N ILE A 60 -44.86 -67.68 -19.22
CA ILE A 60 -45.88 -68.61 -19.72
C ILE A 60 -46.98 -68.79 -18.66
N ARG A 61 -48.23 -68.66 -19.07
CA ARG A 61 -49.43 -68.87 -18.24
C ARG A 61 -50.34 -69.91 -18.88
N SER A 62 -50.98 -70.74 -18.05
CA SER A 62 -51.99 -71.72 -18.48
C SER A 62 -53.37 -71.29 -18.01
N ALA A 63 -54.34 -71.36 -18.93
CA ALA A 63 -55.73 -71.09 -18.67
C ALA A 63 -56.52 -72.30 -18.13
N ASP A 64 -55.90 -73.48 -18.08
CA ASP A 64 -56.48 -74.73 -17.55
C ASP A 64 -57.88 -75.05 -18.12
N ASN A 65 -58.05 -74.83 -19.43
CA ASN A 65 -59.28 -74.97 -20.22
C ASN A 65 -60.42 -73.99 -19.87
N SER A 66 -60.16 -72.90 -19.12
CA SER A 66 -61.14 -71.85 -18.84
C SER A 66 -60.96 -70.63 -19.74
N ASN A 67 -62.02 -70.24 -20.44
CA ASN A 67 -62.04 -69.03 -21.26
C ASN A 67 -61.86 -67.77 -20.41
N GLU A 68 -62.50 -67.71 -19.24
CA GLU A 68 -62.42 -66.56 -18.32
C GLU A 68 -60.99 -66.35 -17.83
N ARG A 69 -60.31 -67.45 -17.48
CA ARG A 69 -58.91 -67.41 -17.06
C ARG A 69 -57.98 -67.01 -18.19
N GLN A 70 -58.21 -67.53 -19.40
CA GLN A 70 -57.39 -67.15 -20.54
C GLN A 70 -57.52 -65.66 -20.90
N ILE A 71 -58.73 -65.11 -20.84
CA ILE A 71 -58.96 -63.68 -21.05
C ILE A 71 -58.22 -62.87 -19.97
N ALA A 72 -58.24 -63.32 -18.71
CA ALA A 72 -57.50 -62.67 -17.63
C ALA A 72 -55.98 -62.73 -17.83
N ASP A 73 -55.44 -63.84 -18.33
CA ASP A 73 -54.01 -63.99 -18.63
C ASP A 73 -53.57 -63.06 -19.78
N ILE A 74 -54.37 -62.97 -20.85
CA ILE A 74 -54.07 -62.08 -21.98
C ILE A 74 -54.15 -60.60 -21.54
N ARG A 75 -55.15 -60.24 -20.74
CA ARG A 75 -55.23 -58.88 -20.14
C ARG A 75 -54.06 -58.58 -19.23
N TYR A 76 -53.63 -59.53 -18.40
CA TYR A 76 -52.44 -59.36 -17.58
C TYR A 76 -51.21 -59.01 -18.43
N PHE A 77 -50.97 -59.72 -19.54
CA PHE A 77 -49.83 -59.41 -20.40
C PHE A 77 -49.95 -58.03 -21.06
N MET A 78 -51.16 -57.65 -21.48
CA MET A 78 -51.43 -56.33 -22.05
C MET A 78 -51.20 -55.21 -21.02
N ASP A 79 -51.79 -55.34 -19.82
CA ASP A 79 -51.72 -54.33 -18.75
C ASP A 79 -50.32 -54.17 -18.15
N ASN A 80 -49.49 -55.22 -18.22
CA ASN A 80 -48.11 -55.20 -17.71
C ASN A 80 -47.06 -54.87 -18.78
N GLY A 81 -47.49 -54.40 -19.97
CA GLY A 81 -46.60 -53.88 -21.00
C GLY A 81 -45.64 -54.92 -21.58
N PHE A 82 -46.13 -56.14 -21.84
CA PHE A 82 -45.36 -57.11 -22.62
C PHE A 82 -45.25 -56.65 -24.09
N ASP A 83 -44.07 -56.81 -24.67
CA ASP A 83 -43.78 -56.31 -26.03
C ASP A 83 -44.50 -57.11 -27.12
N ILE A 84 -44.83 -58.38 -26.83
CA ILE A 84 -45.57 -59.27 -27.73
C ILE A 84 -46.33 -60.33 -26.93
N ILE A 85 -47.51 -60.71 -27.41
CA ILE A 85 -48.34 -61.74 -26.81
C ILE A 85 -48.47 -62.93 -27.77
N ILE A 86 -48.28 -64.14 -27.25
CA ILE A 86 -48.44 -65.40 -27.98
C ILE A 86 -49.59 -66.16 -27.32
N ALA A 87 -50.61 -66.57 -28.07
CA ALA A 87 -51.79 -67.21 -27.48
C ALA A 87 -52.25 -68.42 -28.28
N ALA A 88 -52.61 -69.49 -27.57
CA ALA A 88 -53.35 -70.64 -28.12
C ALA A 88 -54.81 -70.57 -27.63
N PRO A 89 -55.75 -70.05 -28.43
CA PRO A 89 -57.14 -69.83 -28.02
C PRO A 89 -57.83 -71.10 -27.52
N ASN A 90 -58.43 -71.09 -26.33
CA ASN A 90 -59.16 -72.25 -25.81
C ASN A 90 -60.38 -72.59 -26.68
N GLU A 91 -61.24 -71.60 -26.92
CA GLU A 91 -62.36 -71.65 -27.88
C GLU A 91 -62.32 -70.43 -28.79
N ALA A 92 -62.61 -70.61 -30.09
CA ALA A 92 -62.47 -69.54 -31.07
C ALA A 92 -63.39 -68.36 -30.76
N ASP A 93 -64.68 -68.61 -30.51
CA ASP A 93 -65.69 -67.56 -30.27
C ASP A 93 -65.39 -66.74 -29.01
N ALA A 94 -64.97 -67.40 -27.93
CA ALA A 94 -64.75 -66.75 -26.64
C ALA A 94 -63.49 -65.89 -26.60
N ILE A 95 -62.42 -66.31 -27.29
CA ILE A 95 -61.10 -65.67 -27.20
C ILE A 95 -60.87 -64.64 -28.32
N THR A 96 -61.62 -64.72 -29.42
CA THR A 96 -61.50 -63.74 -30.53
C THR A 96 -61.60 -62.27 -30.08
N PRO A 97 -62.58 -61.87 -29.22
CA PRO A 97 -62.71 -60.47 -28.82
C PRO A 97 -61.47 -59.91 -28.11
N ILE A 98 -60.86 -60.67 -27.19
CA ILE A 98 -59.69 -60.20 -26.45
C ILE A 98 -58.43 -60.17 -27.32
N ILE A 99 -58.26 -61.12 -28.25
CA ILE A 99 -57.13 -61.10 -29.19
C ILE A 99 -57.24 -59.90 -30.14
N LYS A 100 -58.46 -59.60 -30.61
CA LYS A 100 -58.73 -58.41 -31.43
C LYS A 100 -58.41 -57.12 -30.67
N GLU A 101 -58.80 -57.03 -29.39
CA GLU A 101 -58.47 -55.90 -28.52
C GLU A 101 -56.96 -55.66 -28.41
N VAL A 102 -56.17 -56.72 -28.20
CA VAL A 102 -54.70 -56.63 -28.14
C VAL A 102 -54.11 -56.23 -29.50
N TYR A 103 -54.60 -56.79 -30.60
CA TYR A 103 -54.11 -56.45 -31.93
C TYR A 103 -54.38 -54.98 -32.28
N GLU A 104 -55.57 -54.46 -31.95
CA GLU A 104 -55.97 -53.07 -32.20
C GLU A 104 -55.26 -52.07 -31.28
N SER A 105 -54.77 -52.48 -30.10
CA SER A 105 -53.95 -51.63 -29.23
C SER A 105 -52.53 -51.40 -29.77
N GLY A 106 -52.13 -52.15 -30.80
CA GLY A 106 -50.82 -52.08 -31.45
C GLY A 106 -49.80 -53.08 -30.91
N THR A 107 -50.15 -53.87 -29.89
CA THR A 107 -49.30 -54.97 -29.41
C THR A 107 -49.37 -56.13 -30.42
N PRO A 108 -48.23 -56.60 -30.95
CA PRO A 108 -48.23 -57.76 -31.84
C PRO A 108 -48.77 -59.01 -31.13
N VAL A 109 -49.55 -59.81 -31.87
CA VAL A 109 -50.11 -61.07 -31.35
C VAL A 109 -49.81 -62.23 -32.28
N ILE A 110 -49.19 -63.28 -31.74
CA ILE A 110 -49.03 -64.55 -32.44
C ILE A 110 -50.09 -65.52 -31.94
N VAL A 111 -50.95 -65.99 -32.84
CA VAL A 111 -51.91 -67.06 -32.54
C VAL A 111 -51.28 -68.39 -32.94
N PHE A 112 -51.40 -69.44 -32.12
CA PHE A 112 -50.80 -70.72 -32.48
C PHE A 112 -51.64 -71.92 -32.07
N ASP A 113 -51.41 -73.04 -32.76
CA ASP A 113 -52.11 -74.31 -32.63
C ASP A 113 -53.63 -74.22 -32.92
N ARG A 114 -54.36 -73.51 -32.07
CA ARG A 114 -55.79 -73.20 -32.22
C ARG A 114 -55.97 -71.86 -32.92
N LYS A 115 -57.09 -71.69 -33.64
CA LYS A 115 -57.40 -70.46 -34.38
C LYS A 115 -58.41 -69.59 -33.62
N ILE A 116 -58.39 -68.30 -33.93
CA ILE A 116 -59.50 -67.37 -33.64
C ILE A 116 -60.38 -67.22 -34.88
N ASN A 117 -61.53 -66.58 -34.73
CA ASN A 117 -62.34 -66.16 -35.87
C ASN A 117 -61.76 -64.88 -36.50
N GLY A 118 -61.60 -64.87 -37.84
CA GLY A 118 -61.05 -63.73 -38.58
C GLY A 118 -59.52 -63.71 -38.65
N ASP A 119 -58.95 -62.56 -38.99
CA ASP A 119 -57.52 -62.37 -39.32
C ASP A 119 -56.81 -61.31 -38.46
N THR A 120 -57.40 -60.94 -37.31
CA THR A 120 -56.90 -59.93 -36.36
C THR A 120 -55.77 -60.47 -35.48
N TYR A 121 -54.68 -60.90 -36.12
CA TYR A 121 -53.44 -61.34 -35.49
C TYR A 121 -52.24 -60.98 -36.37
N THR A 122 -51.06 -60.89 -35.76
CA THR A 122 -49.81 -60.56 -36.45
C THR A 122 -49.23 -61.76 -37.20
N ALA A 123 -49.17 -62.92 -36.55
CA ALA A 123 -48.74 -64.18 -37.17
C ALA A 123 -49.55 -65.37 -36.63
N PHE A 124 -49.67 -66.42 -37.43
CA PHE A 124 -50.24 -67.71 -37.05
C PHE A 124 -49.24 -68.85 -37.26
N GLN A 125 -49.13 -69.76 -36.30
CA GLN A 125 -48.37 -71.01 -36.44
C GLN A 125 -49.25 -72.20 -36.05
N GLY A 126 -49.44 -73.17 -36.95
CA GLY A 126 -50.23 -74.35 -36.63
C GLY A 126 -50.09 -75.46 -37.67
N VAL A 127 -50.81 -76.54 -37.46
CA VAL A 127 -50.86 -77.68 -38.37
C VAL A 127 -52.19 -77.69 -39.12
N ASP A 128 -52.20 -78.29 -40.31
CA ASP A 128 -53.46 -78.60 -41.00
C ASP A 128 -54.17 -79.78 -40.33
N ASN A 129 -55.11 -79.48 -39.42
CA ASN A 129 -55.85 -80.48 -38.68
C ASN A 129 -56.82 -81.28 -39.56
N THR A 130 -57.24 -80.74 -40.72
CA THR A 130 -58.06 -81.49 -41.69
C THR A 130 -57.25 -82.60 -42.32
N GLU A 131 -56.02 -82.30 -42.75
CA GLU A 131 -55.15 -83.31 -43.35
C GLU A 131 -54.66 -84.35 -42.32
N ILE A 132 -54.51 -83.99 -41.05
CA ILE A 132 -54.28 -84.97 -39.97
C ILE A 132 -55.45 -85.95 -39.87
N GLY A 133 -56.69 -85.44 -39.83
CA GLY A 133 -57.88 -86.30 -39.79
C GLY A 133 -57.95 -87.25 -41.00
N LYS A 134 -57.67 -86.76 -42.20
CA LYS A 134 -57.60 -87.59 -43.41
C LYS A 134 -56.51 -88.65 -43.34
N SER A 135 -55.32 -88.27 -42.85
CA SER A 135 -54.19 -89.19 -42.68
C SER A 135 -54.50 -90.28 -41.65
N ALA A 136 -55.20 -89.92 -40.57
CA ALA A 136 -55.68 -90.87 -39.57
C ALA A 136 -56.68 -91.87 -40.16
N ALA A 137 -57.60 -91.43 -41.02
CA ALA A 137 -58.51 -92.34 -41.72
C ALA A 137 -57.80 -93.27 -42.71
N HIS A 138 -56.83 -92.75 -43.47
CA HIS A 138 -56.00 -93.56 -44.36
C HIS A 138 -55.19 -94.62 -43.58
N TYR A 139 -54.63 -94.27 -42.42
CA TYR A 139 -53.93 -95.26 -41.58
C TYR A 139 -54.90 -96.25 -40.91
N ALA A 140 -56.10 -95.81 -40.53
CA ALA A 140 -57.15 -96.69 -40.02
C ALA A 140 -57.47 -97.82 -41.01
N ARG A 141 -57.53 -97.50 -42.31
CA ARG A 141 -57.76 -98.50 -43.38
C ARG A 141 -56.71 -99.61 -43.39
N HIS A 142 -55.47 -99.29 -43.02
CA HIS A 142 -54.38 -100.25 -42.89
C HIS A 142 -54.56 -101.15 -41.66
N LEU A 143 -55.09 -100.62 -40.55
CA LEU A 143 -55.27 -101.38 -39.31
C LEU A 143 -56.47 -102.33 -39.32
N ILE A 144 -57.62 -101.92 -39.89
CA ILE A 144 -58.89 -102.68 -39.78
C ILE A 144 -59.43 -103.22 -41.10
N GLY A 145 -58.83 -102.88 -42.25
CA GLY A 145 -59.33 -103.34 -43.55
C GLY A 145 -60.50 -102.51 -44.10
N GLU A 146 -61.06 -102.95 -45.23
CA GLU A 146 -62.23 -102.29 -45.86
C GLU A 146 -63.52 -102.65 -45.13
N GLY A 147 -64.43 -101.68 -44.98
CA GLY A 147 -65.72 -101.90 -44.31
C GLY A 147 -65.65 -101.91 -42.78
N GLY A 148 -64.49 -101.63 -42.19
CA GLY A 148 -64.32 -101.55 -40.74
C GLY A 148 -65.17 -100.44 -40.10
N LYS A 149 -65.60 -100.67 -38.86
CA LYS A 149 -66.45 -99.77 -38.07
C LYS A 149 -65.63 -98.99 -37.05
N VAL A 150 -65.75 -97.67 -37.07
CA VAL A 150 -64.98 -96.77 -36.20
C VAL A 150 -65.91 -95.96 -35.30
N ILE A 151 -65.55 -95.90 -34.02
CA ILE A 151 -66.10 -94.95 -33.06
C ILE A 151 -65.15 -93.75 -32.97
N GLU A 152 -65.70 -92.54 -32.98
CA GLU A 152 -64.92 -91.32 -32.84
C GLU A 152 -65.15 -90.64 -31.49
N ILE A 153 -64.07 -90.25 -30.81
CA ILE A 153 -64.08 -89.41 -29.62
C ILE A 153 -63.45 -88.05 -29.97
N CYS A 154 -64.30 -87.04 -30.12
CA CYS A 154 -63.92 -85.70 -30.53
C CYS A 154 -63.36 -84.87 -29.37
N GLY A 155 -62.53 -83.88 -29.68
CA GLY A 155 -62.13 -82.85 -28.73
C GLY A 155 -63.26 -81.86 -28.39
N LEU A 156 -62.93 -80.80 -27.65
CA LEU A 156 -63.87 -79.74 -27.25
C LEU A 156 -64.55 -79.13 -28.48
N LYS A 157 -65.89 -79.14 -28.51
CA LYS A 157 -66.71 -78.72 -29.67
C LYS A 157 -66.40 -77.33 -30.21
N GLY A 158 -66.08 -76.36 -29.34
CA GLY A 158 -65.77 -74.97 -29.72
C GLY A 158 -64.32 -74.74 -30.17
N SER A 159 -63.49 -75.78 -30.23
CA SER A 159 -62.08 -75.68 -30.62
C SER A 159 -61.87 -76.08 -32.08
N THR A 160 -61.15 -75.24 -32.85
CA THR A 160 -60.95 -75.46 -34.28
C THR A 160 -60.27 -76.79 -34.63
N PRO A 161 -59.30 -77.33 -33.86
CA PRO A 161 -58.72 -78.64 -34.16
C PRO A 161 -59.74 -79.78 -34.08
N ALA A 162 -60.71 -79.74 -33.16
CA ALA A 162 -61.72 -80.79 -33.05
C ALA A 162 -62.62 -80.82 -34.29
N ILE A 163 -63.06 -79.64 -34.75
CA ILE A 163 -63.90 -79.51 -35.95
C ILE A 163 -63.13 -79.99 -37.19
N GLU A 164 -61.90 -79.49 -37.38
CA GLU A 164 -61.08 -79.82 -38.56
C GLU A 164 -60.68 -81.31 -38.59
N ARG A 165 -60.28 -81.90 -37.45
CA ARG A 165 -59.95 -83.34 -37.34
C ARG A 165 -61.16 -84.22 -37.64
N HIS A 166 -62.34 -83.83 -37.15
CA HIS A 166 -63.59 -84.55 -37.42
C HIS A 166 -63.93 -84.53 -38.91
N GLU A 167 -64.01 -83.35 -39.52
CA GLU A 167 -64.32 -83.22 -40.95
C GLU A 167 -63.29 -83.90 -41.85
N GLY A 168 -62.01 -83.83 -41.47
CA GLY A 168 -60.93 -84.52 -42.16
C GLY A 168 -61.08 -86.03 -42.10
N PHE A 169 -61.32 -86.58 -40.91
CA PHE A 169 -61.46 -88.02 -40.70
C PHE A 169 -62.70 -88.58 -41.39
N HIS A 170 -63.86 -87.94 -41.29
CA HIS A 170 -65.09 -88.41 -41.96
C HIS A 170 -64.95 -88.43 -43.49
N ARG A 171 -64.33 -87.40 -44.07
CA ARG A 171 -64.03 -87.35 -45.51
C ARG A 171 -63.06 -88.45 -45.92
N GLY A 172 -61.99 -88.65 -45.15
CA GLY A 172 -61.03 -89.72 -45.39
C GLY A 172 -61.66 -91.12 -45.23
N ALA A 173 -62.42 -91.35 -44.17
CA ALA A 173 -63.07 -92.63 -43.89
C ALA A 173 -64.03 -93.02 -45.02
N THR A 174 -64.81 -92.06 -45.53
CA THR A 174 -65.69 -92.28 -46.69
C THR A 174 -64.89 -92.67 -47.95
N ALA A 175 -63.75 -92.01 -48.20
CA ALA A 175 -62.90 -92.31 -49.35
C ALA A 175 -62.20 -93.69 -49.24
N GLU A 176 -61.86 -94.11 -48.03
CA GLU A 176 -61.17 -95.37 -47.74
C GLU A 176 -62.12 -96.57 -47.52
N GLY A 177 -63.44 -96.36 -47.58
CA GLY A 177 -64.44 -97.41 -47.38
C GLY A 177 -64.63 -97.84 -45.92
N ILE A 178 -64.41 -96.94 -44.96
CA ILE A 178 -64.59 -97.13 -43.51
C ILE A 178 -65.91 -96.48 -43.07
N SER A 179 -66.63 -97.11 -42.14
CA SER A 179 -67.88 -96.56 -41.58
C SER A 179 -67.68 -95.99 -40.18
N VAL A 180 -67.93 -94.69 -40.00
CA VAL A 180 -67.98 -94.07 -38.66
C VAL A 180 -69.36 -94.28 -38.06
N VAL A 181 -69.46 -95.11 -37.02
CA VAL A 181 -70.75 -95.57 -36.47
C VAL A 181 -71.32 -94.64 -35.40
N ALA A 182 -70.46 -93.91 -34.69
CA ALA A 182 -70.84 -92.91 -33.69
C ALA A 182 -69.69 -91.94 -33.41
N SER A 183 -70.04 -90.70 -33.07
CA SER A 183 -69.10 -89.65 -32.64
C SER A 183 -69.64 -88.94 -31.40
N ALA A 184 -68.79 -88.69 -30.39
CA ALA A 184 -69.14 -87.84 -29.25
C ALA A 184 -67.93 -87.06 -28.71
N SER A 185 -68.18 -85.94 -28.02
CA SER A 185 -67.15 -85.06 -27.47
C SER A 185 -66.62 -85.60 -26.14
N GLY A 186 -65.30 -85.74 -26.02
CA GLY A 186 -64.55 -86.04 -24.79
C GLY A 186 -63.64 -84.89 -24.34
N ASP A 187 -63.92 -83.68 -24.81
CA ASP A 187 -63.40 -82.39 -24.30
C ASP A 187 -61.87 -82.34 -24.03
N TRP A 188 -61.09 -83.06 -24.85
CA TRP A 188 -59.62 -83.17 -24.78
C TRP A 188 -59.03 -83.85 -23.54
N THR A 189 -59.85 -84.31 -22.58
CA THR A 189 -59.39 -84.77 -21.27
C THR A 189 -59.65 -86.26 -21.06
N TYR A 190 -58.83 -86.91 -20.24
CA TYR A 190 -58.99 -88.32 -19.92
C TYR A 190 -60.31 -88.54 -19.16
N GLU A 191 -60.57 -87.70 -18.14
CA GLU A 191 -61.69 -87.84 -17.20
C GLU A 191 -63.05 -87.73 -17.89
N SER A 192 -63.19 -86.81 -18.84
CA SER A 192 -64.45 -86.65 -19.59
C SER A 192 -64.60 -87.68 -20.72
N ALA A 193 -63.50 -88.18 -21.28
CA ALA A 193 -63.54 -89.22 -22.31
C ALA A 193 -63.90 -90.61 -21.75
N VAL A 194 -63.59 -90.93 -20.48
CA VAL A 194 -63.96 -92.22 -19.87
C VAL A 194 -65.47 -92.53 -19.96
N PRO A 195 -66.40 -91.68 -19.45
CA PRO A 195 -67.84 -91.98 -19.53
C PRO A 195 -68.36 -91.96 -20.98
N VAL A 196 -67.76 -91.15 -21.85
CA VAL A 196 -68.12 -91.08 -23.28
C VAL A 196 -67.73 -92.37 -23.99
N ALA A 197 -66.49 -92.82 -23.82
CA ALA A 197 -66.01 -94.10 -24.34
C ALA A 197 -66.87 -95.26 -23.83
N ASP A 198 -67.19 -95.27 -22.54
CA ASP A 198 -68.03 -96.32 -21.93
C ASP A 198 -69.42 -96.38 -22.58
N SER A 199 -70.06 -95.23 -22.79
CA SER A 199 -71.36 -95.14 -23.48
C SER A 199 -71.27 -95.61 -24.93
N LEU A 200 -70.29 -95.13 -25.71
CA LEU A 200 -70.15 -95.47 -27.13
C LEU A 200 -69.84 -96.96 -27.34
N LEU A 201 -68.93 -97.51 -26.52
CA LEU A 201 -68.56 -98.93 -26.55
C LEU A 201 -69.69 -99.85 -26.05
N THR A 202 -70.65 -99.33 -25.28
CA THR A 202 -71.88 -100.07 -24.93
C THR A 202 -72.83 -100.17 -26.12
N ALA A 203 -73.02 -99.04 -26.82
CA ALA A 203 -73.95 -98.96 -27.94
C ALA A 203 -73.42 -99.68 -29.19
N HIS A 204 -72.10 -99.70 -29.38
CA HIS A 204 -71.43 -100.25 -30.56
C HIS A 204 -70.29 -101.20 -30.17
N PRO A 205 -70.59 -102.36 -29.54
CA PRO A 205 -69.57 -103.33 -29.14
C PRO A 205 -68.91 -104.04 -30.33
N ASP A 206 -69.50 -103.92 -31.52
CA ASP A 206 -69.03 -104.47 -32.80
C ASP A 206 -68.13 -103.50 -33.59
N ALA A 207 -67.71 -102.38 -32.99
CA ALA A 207 -66.73 -101.49 -33.58
C ALA A 207 -65.33 -102.11 -33.59
N ASP A 208 -64.62 -101.97 -34.72
CA ASP A 208 -63.27 -102.50 -34.92
C ASP A 208 -62.18 -101.56 -34.38
N MET A 209 -62.47 -100.26 -34.28
CA MET A 209 -61.50 -99.24 -33.85
C MET A 209 -62.13 -98.03 -33.15
N VAL A 210 -61.35 -97.40 -32.27
CA VAL A 210 -61.60 -96.05 -31.74
C VAL A 210 -60.61 -95.06 -32.35
N TYR A 211 -61.13 -93.98 -32.95
CA TYR A 211 -60.36 -92.80 -33.30
C TYR A 211 -60.61 -91.71 -32.26
N ALA A 212 -59.58 -91.34 -31.51
CA ALA A 212 -59.67 -90.26 -30.54
C ALA A 212 -58.85 -89.06 -31.02
N HIS A 213 -59.42 -87.86 -30.91
CA HIS A 213 -58.75 -86.65 -31.38
C HIS A 213 -57.49 -86.30 -30.61
N ASN A 214 -57.23 -86.89 -29.44
CA ASN A 214 -55.91 -86.82 -28.81
C ASN A 214 -55.53 -88.10 -28.04
N ASP A 215 -54.27 -88.19 -27.60
CA ASP A 215 -53.73 -89.36 -26.91
C ASP A 215 -54.37 -89.62 -25.55
N ARG A 216 -54.76 -88.57 -24.82
CA ARG A 216 -55.41 -88.72 -23.50
C ARG A 216 -56.76 -89.41 -23.61
N MET A 217 -57.56 -89.00 -24.59
CA MET A 217 -58.85 -89.61 -24.89
C MET A 217 -58.68 -91.01 -25.49
N ALA A 218 -57.62 -91.23 -26.27
CA ALA A 218 -57.27 -92.56 -26.80
C ALA A 218 -56.94 -93.55 -25.66
N ILE A 219 -56.13 -93.13 -24.69
CA ILE A 219 -55.78 -93.93 -23.51
C ILE A 219 -57.04 -94.20 -22.65
N ALA A 220 -57.90 -93.19 -22.44
CA ALA A 220 -59.17 -93.37 -21.75
C ALA A 220 -60.05 -94.43 -22.43
N ALA A 221 -60.17 -94.36 -23.76
CA ALA A 221 -60.91 -95.36 -24.53
C ALA A 221 -60.29 -96.76 -24.43
N SER A 222 -58.96 -96.86 -24.42
CA SER A 222 -58.24 -98.13 -24.25
C SER A 222 -58.49 -98.76 -22.90
N ASP A 223 -58.43 -97.99 -21.82
CA ASP A 223 -58.70 -98.47 -20.47
C ASP A 223 -60.14 -99.01 -20.36
N VAL A 224 -61.11 -98.30 -20.94
CA VAL A 224 -62.51 -98.72 -20.96
C VAL A 224 -62.70 -99.99 -21.80
N ALA A 225 -62.12 -100.05 -23.01
CA ALA A 225 -62.18 -101.24 -23.86
C ALA A 225 -61.56 -102.46 -23.17
N ARG A 226 -60.40 -102.30 -22.52
CA ARG A 226 -59.71 -103.35 -21.77
C ARG A 226 -60.53 -103.84 -20.57
N ARG A 227 -61.14 -102.95 -19.80
CA ARG A 227 -62.04 -103.31 -18.67
C ARG A 227 -63.24 -104.13 -19.13
N ARG A 228 -63.70 -103.91 -20.37
CA ARG A 228 -64.83 -104.62 -20.99
C ARG A 228 -64.41 -105.88 -21.77
N GLY A 229 -63.11 -106.18 -21.86
CA GLY A 229 -62.60 -107.32 -22.62
C GLY A 229 -62.76 -107.19 -24.15
N LEU A 230 -62.98 -105.97 -24.65
CA LEU A 230 -63.09 -105.70 -26.08
C LEU A 230 -61.70 -105.62 -26.71
N LYS A 231 -61.52 -106.28 -27.85
CA LYS A 231 -60.28 -106.22 -28.65
C LYS A 231 -60.54 -105.36 -29.88
N MET A 232 -60.08 -104.13 -29.85
CA MET A 232 -60.20 -103.18 -30.95
C MET A 232 -58.93 -102.36 -31.08
N LYS A 233 -58.77 -101.76 -32.26
CA LYS A 233 -57.66 -100.86 -32.56
C LYS A 233 -57.92 -99.46 -31.99
N ILE A 234 -56.89 -98.76 -31.55
CA ILE A 234 -57.06 -97.41 -30.97
C ILE A 234 -56.00 -96.47 -31.54
N ILE A 235 -56.45 -95.38 -32.16
CA ILE A 235 -55.59 -94.34 -32.72
C ILE A 235 -55.83 -93.02 -31.96
N GLY A 236 -54.73 -92.41 -31.52
CA GLY A 236 -54.69 -91.06 -30.95
C GLY A 236 -54.04 -90.03 -31.88
N ILE A 237 -53.92 -88.81 -31.39
CA ILE A 237 -53.18 -87.70 -32.00
C ILE A 237 -52.46 -86.96 -30.86
N ASP A 238 -51.24 -86.50 -31.11
CA ASP A 238 -50.38 -85.59 -30.35
C ASP A 238 -48.95 -86.13 -30.43
N ALA A 239 -48.81 -87.44 -30.18
CA ALA A 239 -47.55 -88.17 -30.04
C ALA A 239 -46.58 -87.44 -29.09
N ALA A 240 -47.10 -86.94 -27.97
CA ALA A 240 -46.24 -86.42 -26.92
C ALA A 240 -45.41 -87.57 -26.32
N PRO A 241 -44.08 -87.41 -26.11
CA PRO A 241 -43.20 -88.52 -25.70
C PRO A 241 -43.68 -89.28 -24.47
N GLU A 242 -44.04 -88.58 -23.39
CA GLU A 242 -44.48 -89.18 -22.12
C GLU A 242 -45.95 -89.61 -22.08
N ILE A 243 -46.71 -89.38 -23.16
CA ILE A 243 -48.13 -89.75 -23.24
C ILE A 243 -48.35 -90.68 -24.44
N GLY A 244 -48.45 -90.14 -25.65
CA GLY A 244 -48.79 -90.89 -26.86
C GLY A 244 -47.75 -91.90 -27.29
N ILE A 245 -46.49 -91.47 -27.45
CA ILE A 245 -45.42 -92.35 -27.93
C ILE A 245 -45.21 -93.49 -26.93
N LYS A 246 -45.18 -93.16 -25.64
CA LYS A 246 -45.09 -94.15 -24.56
C LYS A 246 -46.30 -95.08 -24.52
N ALA A 247 -47.52 -94.56 -24.69
CA ALA A 247 -48.71 -95.41 -24.77
C ALA A 247 -48.68 -96.37 -25.96
N VAL A 248 -48.09 -95.98 -27.09
CA VAL A 248 -47.83 -96.89 -28.20
C VAL A 248 -46.76 -97.93 -27.86
N ALA A 249 -45.61 -97.51 -27.31
CA ALA A 249 -44.53 -98.41 -26.91
C ALA A 249 -44.98 -99.45 -25.87
N ASP A 250 -45.80 -99.03 -24.90
CA ASP A 250 -46.40 -99.87 -23.86
C ASP A 250 -47.61 -100.67 -24.37
N SER A 251 -47.94 -100.58 -25.67
CA SER A 251 -49.08 -101.26 -26.31
C SER A 251 -50.44 -100.95 -25.64
N VAL A 252 -50.59 -99.73 -25.12
CA VAL A 252 -51.85 -99.19 -24.58
C VAL A 252 -52.74 -98.71 -25.73
N ILE A 253 -52.18 -98.05 -26.74
CA ILE A 253 -52.88 -97.68 -27.98
C ILE A 253 -52.06 -98.18 -29.18
N ASP A 254 -52.69 -98.36 -30.35
CA ASP A 254 -52.03 -98.98 -31.51
C ASP A 254 -51.20 -97.97 -32.32
N ALA A 255 -51.67 -96.73 -32.43
CA ALA A 255 -50.92 -95.67 -33.09
C ALA A 255 -51.33 -94.28 -32.58
N THR A 256 -50.48 -93.30 -32.82
CA THR A 256 -50.79 -91.88 -32.64
C THR A 256 -50.16 -91.03 -33.74
N PHE A 257 -50.80 -89.94 -34.13
CA PHE A 257 -50.23 -89.01 -35.10
C PHE A 257 -49.44 -87.91 -34.42
N LEU A 258 -48.19 -87.70 -34.88
CA LEU A 258 -47.35 -86.63 -34.35
C LEU A 258 -47.94 -85.26 -34.70
N TYR A 259 -48.32 -84.53 -33.66
CA TYR A 259 -48.75 -83.15 -33.75
C TYR A 259 -47.57 -82.25 -33.32
N PRO A 260 -46.84 -81.61 -34.24
CA PRO A 260 -45.62 -80.89 -33.90
C PRO A 260 -45.87 -79.66 -33.02
N THR A 261 -45.06 -79.50 -31.97
CA THR A 261 -45.08 -78.35 -31.04
C THR A 261 -44.35 -77.14 -31.60
N GLU A 262 -43.11 -77.34 -32.08
CA GLU A 262 -42.19 -76.33 -32.61
C GLU A 262 -42.16 -75.00 -31.82
N GLY A 263 -42.02 -75.10 -30.49
CA GLY A 263 -42.01 -73.94 -29.60
C GLY A 263 -40.86 -72.96 -29.89
N TYR A 264 -39.71 -73.46 -30.35
CA TYR A 264 -38.56 -72.63 -30.75
C TYR A 264 -38.89 -71.68 -31.92
N ARG A 265 -39.72 -72.12 -32.88
CA ARG A 265 -40.10 -71.32 -34.05
C ARG A 265 -41.01 -70.14 -33.66
N LEU A 266 -41.85 -70.31 -32.63
CA LEU A 266 -42.65 -69.22 -32.08
C LEU A 266 -41.77 -68.10 -31.51
N ILE A 267 -40.76 -68.46 -30.73
CA ILE A 267 -39.83 -67.48 -30.15
C ILE A 267 -39.05 -66.76 -31.25
N ARG A 268 -38.55 -67.47 -32.27
CA ARG A 268 -37.89 -66.84 -33.42
C ARG A 268 -38.79 -65.88 -34.17
N THR A 269 -40.05 -66.26 -34.38
CA THR A 269 -41.05 -65.40 -35.05
C THR A 269 -41.34 -64.17 -34.20
N ALA A 270 -41.50 -64.34 -32.90
CA ALA A 270 -41.71 -63.23 -31.96
C ALA A 270 -40.55 -62.23 -31.97
N LEU A 271 -39.31 -62.72 -31.90
CA LEU A 271 -38.13 -61.88 -31.97
C LEU A 271 -37.99 -61.19 -33.34
N ALA A 272 -38.28 -61.90 -34.45
CA ALA A 272 -38.26 -61.30 -35.77
C ALA A 272 -39.27 -60.13 -35.88
N ILE A 273 -40.47 -60.29 -35.32
CA ILE A 273 -41.48 -59.22 -35.25
C ILE A 273 -40.96 -58.03 -34.42
N LEU A 274 -40.45 -58.29 -33.21
CA LEU A 274 -39.95 -57.26 -32.29
C LEU A 274 -38.73 -56.49 -32.83
N GLU A 275 -37.90 -57.16 -33.62
CA GLU A 275 -36.71 -56.57 -34.24
C GLU A 275 -36.97 -55.96 -35.62
N GLY A 276 -38.20 -56.06 -36.15
CA GLY A 276 -38.57 -55.58 -37.48
C GLY A 276 -37.93 -56.37 -38.63
N LYS A 277 -37.57 -57.63 -38.40
CA LYS A 277 -37.06 -58.56 -39.42
C LYS A 277 -38.21 -59.19 -40.22
N PRO A 278 -37.96 -59.68 -41.45
CA PRO A 278 -38.97 -60.42 -42.22
C PRO A 278 -39.43 -61.69 -41.50
N TYR A 279 -40.73 -61.97 -41.53
CA TYR A 279 -41.36 -63.18 -40.97
C TYR A 279 -42.54 -63.66 -41.84
N GLU A 280 -42.91 -64.93 -41.69
CA GLU A 280 -44.10 -65.49 -42.35
C GLU A 280 -45.36 -65.23 -41.50
N ARG A 281 -46.39 -64.60 -42.08
CA ARG A 281 -47.65 -64.32 -41.38
C ARG A 281 -48.42 -65.60 -41.04
N VAL A 282 -48.31 -66.64 -41.86
CA VAL A 282 -48.98 -67.94 -41.63
C VAL A 282 -47.95 -69.05 -41.86
N SER A 283 -47.48 -69.66 -40.79
CA SER A 283 -46.55 -70.80 -40.82
C SER A 283 -47.32 -72.09 -40.61
N THR A 284 -47.47 -72.89 -41.67
CA THR A 284 -48.05 -74.24 -41.58
C THR A 284 -46.96 -75.26 -41.30
N LEU A 285 -47.06 -75.95 -40.16
CA LEU A 285 -46.10 -76.98 -39.78
C LEU A 285 -46.33 -78.26 -40.60
N PRO A 286 -45.27 -78.98 -40.97
CA PRO A 286 -45.38 -80.18 -41.79
C PRO A 286 -46.16 -81.29 -41.07
N LEU A 287 -47.01 -81.98 -41.82
CA LEU A 287 -47.71 -83.18 -41.35
C LEU A 287 -46.69 -84.29 -41.10
N SER A 288 -46.83 -84.98 -39.98
CA SER A 288 -45.90 -86.03 -39.58
C SER A 288 -46.53 -87.42 -39.73
N SER A 289 -45.67 -88.41 -39.94
CA SER A 289 -46.05 -89.82 -40.04
C SER A 289 -46.70 -90.35 -38.75
N PRO A 290 -47.55 -91.39 -38.84
CA PRO A 290 -48.05 -92.08 -37.67
C PRO A 290 -46.89 -92.68 -36.86
N VAL A 291 -47.03 -92.59 -35.53
CA VAL A 291 -46.22 -93.27 -34.54
C VAL A 291 -46.92 -94.56 -34.16
N ASP A 292 -46.28 -95.68 -34.46
CA ASP A 292 -46.76 -97.02 -34.11
C ASP A 292 -45.62 -97.82 -33.48
N ILE A 293 -45.88 -99.07 -33.12
CA ILE A 293 -44.90 -99.91 -32.42
C ILE A 293 -43.58 -100.08 -33.21
N THR A 294 -43.58 -99.86 -34.53
CA THR A 294 -42.37 -100.02 -35.34
C THR A 294 -41.37 -98.87 -35.19
N ASN A 295 -41.80 -97.70 -34.69
CA ASN A 295 -40.97 -96.51 -34.56
C ASN A 295 -41.00 -95.84 -33.17
N ALA A 296 -41.94 -96.22 -32.29
CA ALA A 296 -42.11 -95.60 -30.97
C ALA A 296 -40.85 -95.66 -30.08
N ASP A 297 -40.18 -96.82 -30.00
CA ASP A 297 -38.97 -97.00 -29.19
C ASP A 297 -37.83 -96.07 -29.63
N ILE A 298 -37.63 -95.92 -30.93
CA ILE A 298 -36.59 -95.05 -31.50
C ILE A 298 -36.90 -93.58 -31.17
N LEU A 299 -38.18 -93.18 -31.25
CA LEU A 299 -38.59 -91.81 -30.92
C LEU A 299 -38.45 -91.50 -29.42
N LEU A 300 -38.73 -92.46 -28.54
CA LEU A 300 -38.48 -92.33 -27.10
C LEU A 300 -36.98 -92.21 -26.78
N LEU A 301 -36.13 -93.02 -27.43
CA LEU A 301 -34.68 -92.91 -27.29
C LEU A 301 -34.17 -91.53 -27.76
N GLN A 302 -34.65 -91.05 -28.90
CA GLN A 302 -34.31 -89.71 -29.40
C GLN A 302 -34.74 -88.61 -28.43
N ASN A 303 -35.95 -88.71 -27.85
CA ASN A 303 -36.42 -87.77 -26.84
C ASN A 303 -35.53 -87.78 -25.58
N GLY A 304 -35.11 -88.98 -25.13
CA GLY A 304 -34.17 -89.14 -24.02
C GLY A 304 -32.84 -88.43 -24.28
N SER A 305 -32.23 -88.65 -25.45
CA SER A 305 -30.99 -87.95 -25.84
C SER A 305 -31.17 -86.44 -25.94
N LEU A 306 -32.30 -85.95 -26.47
CA LEU A 306 -32.60 -84.51 -26.51
C LEU A 306 -32.74 -83.89 -25.12
N ASN A 307 -33.31 -84.62 -24.16
CA ASN A 307 -33.39 -84.17 -22.77
C ASN A 307 -32.00 -84.08 -22.13
N GLU A 308 -31.13 -85.06 -22.34
CA GLU A 308 -29.73 -85.01 -21.86
C GLU A 308 -28.96 -83.82 -22.45
N GLU A 309 -29.08 -83.57 -23.76
CA GLU A 309 -28.46 -82.40 -24.39
C GLU A 309 -29.03 -81.08 -23.86
N THR A 310 -30.32 -81.03 -23.54
CA THR A 310 -30.95 -79.85 -22.92
C THR A 310 -30.36 -79.56 -21.55
N GLU A 311 -30.15 -80.59 -20.72
CA GLU A 311 -29.50 -80.44 -19.42
C GLU A 311 -28.04 -79.96 -19.55
N LYS A 312 -27.30 -80.45 -20.55
CA LYS A 312 -25.95 -79.94 -20.84
C LYS A 312 -25.97 -78.46 -21.23
N ILE A 313 -26.92 -78.04 -22.06
CA ILE A 313 -27.09 -76.63 -22.44
C ILE A 313 -27.39 -75.76 -21.21
N ARG A 314 -28.28 -76.20 -20.31
CA ARG A 314 -28.59 -75.51 -19.05
C ARG A 314 -27.34 -75.34 -18.18
N LEU A 315 -26.55 -76.41 -18.02
CA LEU A 315 -25.30 -76.37 -17.26
C LEU A 315 -24.29 -75.39 -17.88
N LEU A 316 -24.09 -75.44 -19.21
CA LEU A 316 -23.20 -74.53 -19.91
C LEU A 316 -23.64 -73.07 -19.78
N LYS A 317 -24.94 -72.79 -19.90
CA LYS A 317 -25.49 -71.44 -19.70
C LYS A 317 -25.20 -70.93 -18.29
N SER A 318 -25.44 -71.76 -17.27
CA SER A 318 -25.14 -71.42 -15.87
C SER A 318 -23.66 -71.12 -15.64
N GLN A 319 -22.76 -71.89 -16.28
CA GLN A 319 -21.31 -71.63 -16.19
C GLN A 319 -20.94 -70.32 -16.87
N VAL A 320 -21.47 -70.05 -18.06
CA VAL A 320 -21.24 -68.78 -18.78
C VAL A 320 -21.71 -67.60 -17.95
N ASP A 321 -22.88 -67.70 -17.29
CA ASP A 321 -23.39 -66.64 -16.42
C ASP A 321 -22.49 -66.41 -15.19
N ASP A 322 -21.97 -67.46 -14.56
CA ASP A 322 -20.99 -67.36 -13.48
C ASP A 322 -19.66 -66.73 -13.96
N PHE A 323 -19.17 -67.11 -15.15
CA PHE A 323 -18.00 -66.48 -15.77
C PHE A 323 -18.21 -64.98 -16.01
N TRP A 324 -19.36 -64.58 -16.56
CA TRP A 324 -19.68 -63.16 -16.77
C TRP A 324 -19.77 -62.40 -15.45
N SER A 325 -20.39 -62.99 -14.42
CA SER A 325 -20.46 -62.41 -13.08
C SER A 325 -19.06 -62.17 -12.49
N ARG A 326 -18.18 -63.18 -12.55
CA ARG A 326 -16.79 -63.08 -12.09
C ARG A 326 -15.99 -62.06 -12.88
N HIS A 327 -16.11 -62.06 -14.20
CA HIS A 327 -15.41 -61.12 -15.07
C HIS A 327 -15.86 -59.67 -14.81
N SER A 328 -17.17 -59.45 -14.61
CA SER A 328 -17.73 -58.16 -14.22
C SER A 328 -17.20 -57.70 -12.86
N ALA A 329 -17.13 -58.59 -11.87
CA ALA A 329 -16.57 -58.28 -10.55
C ALA A 329 -15.08 -57.94 -10.62
N GLN A 330 -14.28 -58.71 -11.35
CA GLN A 330 -12.84 -58.46 -11.55
C GLN A 330 -12.59 -57.12 -12.24
N THR A 331 -13.32 -56.84 -13.31
CA THR A 331 -13.22 -55.57 -14.04
C THR A 331 -13.58 -54.38 -13.14
N SER A 332 -14.63 -54.52 -12.31
CA SER A 332 -15.03 -53.49 -11.33
C SER A 332 -13.94 -53.26 -10.27
N LEU A 333 -13.34 -54.33 -9.73
CA LEU A 333 -12.25 -54.25 -8.76
C LEU A 333 -10.99 -53.63 -9.37
N PHE A 334 -10.66 -53.95 -10.63
CA PHE A 334 -9.53 -53.34 -11.34
C PHE A 334 -9.69 -51.83 -11.48
N TYR A 335 -10.87 -51.35 -11.90
CA TYR A 335 -11.14 -49.92 -11.97
C TYR A 335 -11.07 -49.23 -10.59
N ALA A 336 -11.57 -49.87 -9.53
CA ALA A 336 -11.43 -49.36 -8.18
C ALA A 336 -9.95 -49.24 -7.74
N ALA A 337 -9.13 -50.24 -8.05
CA ALA A 337 -7.69 -50.23 -7.74
C ALA A 337 -6.94 -49.09 -8.48
N VAL A 338 -7.24 -48.88 -9.77
CA VAL A 338 -6.67 -47.76 -10.54
C VAL A 338 -7.06 -46.41 -9.94
N ALA A 339 -8.33 -46.23 -9.54
CA ALA A 339 -8.79 -45.00 -8.90
C ALA A 339 -8.07 -44.73 -7.56
N ILE A 340 -7.88 -45.76 -6.73
CA ILE A 340 -7.13 -45.67 -5.47
C ILE A 340 -5.66 -45.28 -5.74
N LEU A 341 -5.01 -45.87 -6.73
CA LEU A 341 -3.64 -45.55 -7.10
C LEU A 341 -3.49 -44.07 -7.50
N VAL A 342 -4.40 -43.56 -8.33
CA VAL A 342 -4.42 -42.15 -8.74
C VAL A 342 -4.59 -41.22 -7.53
N LEU A 343 -5.47 -41.57 -6.60
CA LEU A 343 -5.64 -40.82 -5.35
C LEU A 343 -4.38 -40.83 -4.49
N LEU A 344 -3.71 -41.97 -4.35
CA LEU A 344 -2.45 -42.09 -3.59
C LEU A 344 -1.34 -41.24 -4.22
N VAL A 345 -1.19 -41.24 -5.54
CA VAL A 345 -0.24 -40.38 -6.26
C VAL A 345 -0.57 -38.90 -6.03
N GLY A 346 -1.86 -38.52 -6.06
CA GLY A 346 -2.30 -37.17 -5.74
C GLY A 346 -1.97 -36.74 -4.31
N VAL A 347 -2.19 -37.60 -3.32
CA VAL A 347 -1.81 -37.35 -1.91
C VAL A 347 -0.29 -37.23 -1.77
N LEU A 348 0.48 -38.13 -2.39
CA LEU A 348 1.94 -38.09 -2.37
C LEU A 348 2.47 -36.77 -2.98
N PHE A 349 1.88 -36.31 -4.09
CA PHE A 349 2.22 -35.04 -4.70
C PHE A 349 1.95 -33.86 -3.76
N LEU A 350 0.82 -33.85 -3.04
CA LEU A 350 0.51 -32.83 -2.04
C LEU A 350 1.49 -32.85 -0.87
N LEU A 351 1.84 -34.03 -0.35
CA LEU A 351 2.84 -34.20 0.70
C LEU A 351 4.20 -33.67 0.26
N LEU A 352 4.67 -34.06 -0.94
CA LEU A 352 5.90 -33.51 -1.51
C LEU A 352 5.79 -31.99 -1.65
N ARG A 353 4.74 -31.45 -2.26
CA ARG A 353 4.57 -29.99 -2.39
C ARG A 353 4.67 -29.26 -1.04
N THR A 354 4.01 -29.77 0.00
CA THR A 354 4.09 -29.18 1.35
C THR A 354 5.49 -29.28 1.95
N PHE A 355 6.19 -30.40 1.76
CA PHE A 355 7.58 -30.58 2.18
C PHE A 355 8.51 -29.56 1.52
N TRP A 356 8.39 -29.39 0.20
CA TRP A 356 9.20 -28.43 -0.56
C TRP A 356 8.88 -26.97 -0.18
N GLN A 357 7.61 -26.64 0.09
CA GLN A 357 7.24 -25.32 0.61
C GLN A 357 7.81 -25.05 2.00
N ARG A 358 7.75 -26.04 2.90
CA ARG A 358 8.37 -25.93 4.23
C ARG A 358 9.87 -25.72 4.16
N GLN A 359 10.56 -26.45 3.29
CA GLN A 359 12.00 -26.28 3.03
C GLN A 359 12.33 -24.84 2.60
N ARG A 360 11.56 -24.25 1.68
CA ARG A 360 11.75 -22.86 1.26
C ARG A 360 11.51 -21.86 2.40
N HIS A 361 10.46 -22.05 3.19
CA HIS A 361 10.19 -21.19 4.34
C HIS A 361 11.26 -21.30 5.43
N GLN A 362 11.80 -22.49 5.68
CA GLN A 362 12.91 -22.68 6.60
C GLN A 362 14.17 -21.92 6.15
N HIS A 363 14.47 -21.94 4.85
CA HIS A 363 15.59 -21.17 4.31
C HIS A 363 15.37 -19.64 4.45
N GLN A 364 14.15 -19.16 4.17
CA GLN A 364 13.79 -17.75 4.36
C GLN A 364 13.88 -17.32 5.82
N LEU A 365 13.43 -18.17 6.75
CA LEU A 365 13.52 -17.92 8.19
C LEU A 365 14.98 -17.88 8.66
N MET A 366 15.84 -18.76 8.14
CA MET A 366 17.27 -18.73 8.44
C MET A 366 17.93 -17.43 7.95
N GLU A 367 17.62 -16.97 6.73
CA GLU A 367 18.12 -15.68 6.25
C GLU A 367 17.59 -14.50 7.09
N GLN A 368 16.31 -14.50 7.45
CA GLN A 368 15.73 -13.47 8.31
C GLN A 368 16.36 -13.46 9.70
N ASN A 369 16.58 -14.63 10.32
CA ASN A 369 17.24 -14.73 11.60
C ASN A 369 18.69 -14.25 11.54
N ARG A 370 19.44 -14.60 10.48
CA ARG A 370 20.80 -14.10 10.29
C ARG A 370 20.82 -12.57 10.16
N LEU A 371 19.91 -12.00 9.37
CA LEU A 371 19.77 -10.54 9.23
C LEU A 371 19.38 -9.86 10.54
N LEU A 372 18.50 -10.49 11.33
CA LEU A 372 18.11 -10.01 12.66
C LEU A 372 19.28 -10.04 13.64
N GLU A 373 20.10 -11.10 13.63
CA GLU A 373 21.32 -11.17 14.44
C GLU A 373 22.32 -10.08 14.03
N GLU A 374 22.57 -9.89 12.73
CA GLU A 374 23.42 -8.82 12.20
C GLU A 374 22.92 -7.42 12.61
N GLN A 375 21.60 -7.18 12.53
CA GLN A 375 20.98 -5.92 12.98
C GLN A 375 21.13 -5.71 14.49
N ARG A 376 20.91 -6.76 15.29
CA ARG A 376 21.01 -6.68 16.75
C ARG A 376 22.44 -6.39 17.18
N ASP A 377 23.42 -7.02 16.56
CA ASP A 377 24.83 -6.83 16.88
C ASP A 377 25.31 -5.45 16.43
N ALA A 378 24.90 -4.96 15.25
CA ALA A 378 25.15 -3.59 14.81
C ALA A 378 24.51 -2.54 15.74
N GLN A 379 23.29 -2.79 16.23
CA GLN A 379 22.62 -1.91 17.18
C GLN A 379 23.35 -1.87 18.53
N LYS A 380 23.86 -3.02 18.98
CA LYS A 380 24.66 -3.10 20.21
C LYS A 380 25.97 -2.35 20.09
N GLU A 381 26.69 -2.53 18.98
CA GLU A 381 27.93 -1.81 18.69
C GLU A 381 27.71 -0.29 18.62
N LEU A 382 26.65 0.15 17.94
CA LEU A 382 26.30 1.58 17.86
C LEU A 382 26.01 2.18 19.24
N ASN A 383 25.33 1.43 20.12
CA ASN A 383 25.03 1.88 21.47
C ASN A 383 26.30 1.98 22.33
N GLU A 384 27.22 1.01 22.20
CA GLU A 384 28.52 1.07 22.86
C GLU A 384 29.34 2.27 22.37
N GLN A 385 29.35 2.55 21.06
CA GLN A 385 29.98 3.75 20.49
C GLN A 385 29.33 5.04 21.00
N LEU A 386 28.00 5.08 21.11
CA LEU A 386 27.27 6.24 21.64
C LEU A 386 27.62 6.50 23.11
N HIS A 387 27.67 5.44 23.93
CA HIS A 387 28.10 5.55 25.31
C HIS A 387 29.56 6.01 25.44
N ALA A 388 30.47 5.46 24.62
CA ALA A 388 31.87 5.86 24.59
C ALA A 388 32.04 7.33 24.14
N ALA A 389 31.32 7.77 23.11
CA ALA A 389 31.32 9.15 22.64
C ALA A 389 30.78 10.10 23.71
N THR A 390 29.71 9.71 24.40
CA THR A 390 29.13 10.50 25.50
C THR A 390 30.12 10.64 26.66
N GLN A 391 30.76 9.55 27.07
CA GLN A 391 31.79 9.58 28.12
C GLN A 391 33.02 10.40 27.70
N SER A 392 33.47 10.27 26.45
CA SER A 392 34.57 11.06 25.91
C SER A 392 34.24 12.57 25.92
N LYS A 393 33.02 12.93 25.52
CA LYS A 393 32.51 14.32 25.60
C LYS A 393 32.50 14.84 27.04
N LEU A 394 32.10 14.03 28.01
CA LEU A 394 32.10 14.39 29.44
C LEU A 394 33.51 14.63 30.00
N VAL A 395 34.47 13.77 29.63
CA VAL A 395 35.88 13.93 30.02
C VAL A 395 36.48 15.17 29.38
N PHE A 396 36.18 15.44 28.10
CA PHE A 396 36.64 16.63 27.38
C PHE A 396 36.25 17.93 28.10
N PHE A 397 34.97 18.13 28.44
CA PHE A 397 34.53 19.37 29.12
C PHE A 397 35.11 19.52 30.53
N THR A 398 35.37 18.41 31.22
CA THR A 398 36.00 18.41 32.54
C THR A 398 37.44 18.91 32.45
N ASN A 399 38.19 18.38 31.49
CA ASN A 399 39.59 18.74 31.27
C ASN A 399 39.69 20.19 30.79
N VAL A 400 38.86 20.59 29.81
CA VAL A 400 38.83 21.98 29.31
C VAL A 400 38.54 22.99 30.43
N SER A 401 37.61 22.70 31.33
CA SER A 401 37.30 23.62 32.44
C SER A 401 38.47 23.79 33.41
N HIS A 402 39.23 22.71 33.66
CA HIS A 402 40.43 22.75 34.48
C HIS A 402 41.57 23.51 33.76
N ASP A 403 41.75 23.23 32.47
CA ASP A 403 42.77 23.83 31.63
C ASP A 403 42.52 25.32 31.37
N LEU A 404 41.27 25.79 31.43
CA LEU A 404 40.92 27.21 31.37
C LEU A 404 41.09 27.92 32.72
N ARG A 405 40.85 27.23 33.85
CA ARG A 405 40.99 27.83 35.19
C ARG A 405 42.43 28.20 35.49
N THR A 406 43.38 27.33 35.15
CA THR A 406 44.80 27.52 35.46
C THR A 406 45.41 28.80 34.85
N PRO A 407 45.32 29.05 33.53
CA PRO A 407 45.81 30.29 32.94
C PRO A 407 45.01 31.50 33.40
N LEU A 408 43.71 31.36 33.66
CA LEU A 408 42.90 32.47 34.16
C LEU A 408 43.32 32.92 35.55
N THR A 409 43.67 32.00 36.45
CA THR A 409 44.23 32.37 37.77
C THR A 409 45.52 33.18 37.62
N LEU A 410 46.38 32.80 36.67
CA LEU A 410 47.64 33.50 36.39
C LEU A 410 47.45 34.87 35.73
N ILE A 411 46.32 35.12 35.07
CA ILE A 411 45.97 36.43 34.49
C ILE A 411 45.25 37.30 35.51
N ALA A 412 44.40 36.70 36.35
CA ALA A 412 43.51 37.44 37.23
C ALA A 412 44.25 38.26 38.30
N GLU A 413 45.18 37.61 39.00
CA GLU A 413 45.91 38.26 40.09
C GLU A 413 46.80 39.43 39.59
N PRO A 414 47.61 39.30 38.52
CA PRO A 414 48.37 40.44 38.00
C PRO A 414 47.50 41.58 37.48
N VAL A 415 46.37 41.28 36.84
CA VAL A 415 45.45 42.32 36.34
C VAL A 415 44.81 43.07 37.51
N GLU A 416 44.37 42.38 38.56
CA GLU A 416 43.81 42.99 39.77
C GLU A 416 44.85 43.89 40.48
N GLN A 417 46.12 43.46 40.53
CA GLN A 417 47.21 44.27 41.07
C GLN A 417 47.48 45.52 40.23
N LEU A 418 47.49 45.40 38.90
CA LEU A 418 47.72 46.53 37.99
C LEU A 418 46.59 47.55 38.04
N VAL A 419 45.33 47.12 38.13
CA VAL A 419 44.20 48.06 38.29
C VAL A 419 44.31 48.90 39.56
N ARG A 420 44.89 48.35 40.64
CA ARG A 420 45.11 49.06 41.90
C ARG A 420 46.39 49.90 41.92
N ALA A 421 47.23 49.82 40.89
CA ALA A 421 48.50 50.51 40.86
C ALA A 421 48.30 52.01 40.56
N GLU A 422 48.87 52.87 41.41
CA GLU A 422 48.70 54.33 41.30
C GLU A 422 49.60 54.97 40.22
N ASN A 423 50.46 54.20 39.56
CA ASN A 423 51.48 54.67 38.61
C ASN A 423 51.13 54.43 37.13
N LEU A 424 49.90 54.04 36.82
CA LEU A 424 49.42 53.89 35.45
C LEU A 424 48.99 55.24 34.85
N THR A 425 49.27 55.43 33.56
CA THR A 425 48.68 56.55 32.81
C THR A 425 47.15 56.38 32.73
N PRO A 426 46.37 57.46 32.55
CA PRO A 426 44.90 57.37 32.42
C PRO A 426 44.46 56.34 31.36
N GLN A 427 45.12 56.35 30.19
CA GLN A 427 44.92 55.39 29.10
C GLN A 427 45.20 53.93 29.55
N GLN A 428 46.30 53.69 30.25
CA GLN A 428 46.63 52.35 30.77
C GLN A 428 45.64 51.91 31.85
N GLN A 429 45.15 52.84 32.68
CA GLN A 429 44.17 52.56 33.72
C GLN A 429 42.84 52.08 33.13
N VAL A 430 42.38 52.72 32.05
CA VAL A 430 41.17 52.31 31.32
C VAL A 430 41.34 50.91 30.72
N LEU A 431 42.48 50.64 30.07
CA LEU A 431 42.77 49.31 29.49
C LEU A 431 42.84 48.21 30.57
N MET A 432 43.41 48.50 31.74
CA MET A 432 43.46 47.54 32.84
C MET A 432 42.09 47.30 33.47
N LYS A 433 41.24 48.33 33.58
CA LYS A 433 39.83 48.17 34.03
C LYS A 433 39.03 47.26 33.09
N ILE A 434 39.20 47.42 31.76
CA ILE A 434 38.58 46.54 30.76
C ILE A 434 39.07 45.09 30.94
N ALA A 435 40.37 44.90 31.18
CA ALA A 435 40.95 43.57 31.41
C ALA A 435 40.40 42.91 32.69
N ASP A 436 40.35 43.63 33.82
CA ASP A 436 39.84 43.11 35.10
C ASP A 436 38.37 42.71 35.00
N LYS A 437 37.54 43.56 34.39
CA LYS A 437 36.14 43.27 34.08
C LYS A 437 36.00 41.94 33.31
N ASN A 438 36.75 41.77 32.23
CA ASN A 438 36.67 40.56 31.39
C ASN A 438 37.19 39.30 32.11
N VAL A 439 38.24 39.42 32.94
CA VAL A 439 38.72 38.33 33.80
C VAL A 439 37.64 37.88 34.79
N ARG A 440 36.96 38.82 35.47
CA ARG A 440 35.89 38.51 36.42
C ARG A 440 34.72 37.79 35.74
N ILE A 441 34.32 38.26 34.56
CA ILE A 441 33.29 37.61 33.74
C ILE A 441 33.71 36.17 33.39
N LEU A 442 34.94 35.96 32.92
CA LEU A 442 35.42 34.64 32.52
C LEU A 442 35.49 33.65 33.70
N ARG A 443 35.93 34.13 34.88
CA ARG A 443 35.97 33.32 36.12
C ARG A 443 34.57 32.83 36.49
N ARG A 444 33.59 33.72 36.43
CA ARG A 444 32.19 33.39 36.72
C ARG A 444 31.62 32.39 35.71
N LEU A 445 31.88 32.58 34.41
CA LEU A 445 31.42 31.66 33.36
C LEU A 445 31.98 30.24 33.53
N ILE A 446 33.27 30.11 33.84
CA ILE A 446 33.89 28.80 34.13
C ILE A 446 33.23 28.14 35.34
N ASN A 447 32.98 28.90 36.41
CA ASN A 447 32.31 28.39 37.60
C ASN A 447 30.87 27.95 37.31
N GLN A 448 30.11 28.69 36.49
CA GLN A 448 28.76 28.31 36.07
C GLN A 448 28.75 27.00 35.27
N ILE A 449 29.71 26.80 34.36
CA ILE A 449 29.87 25.54 33.60
C ILE A 449 30.13 24.35 34.55
N LEU A 450 30.92 24.57 35.60
CA LEU A 450 31.25 23.53 36.58
C LEU A 450 30.09 23.20 37.51
N ASP A 451 29.35 24.20 37.98
CA ASP A 451 28.16 23.99 38.82
C ASP A 451 27.06 23.28 38.04
N PHE A 452 26.89 23.62 36.76
CA PHE A 452 26.03 22.87 35.84
C PHE A 452 26.46 21.40 35.71
N ARG A 453 27.76 21.13 35.52
CA ARG A 453 28.28 19.75 35.46
C ARG A 453 27.98 18.97 36.74
N LYS A 454 28.12 19.59 37.91
CA LYS A 454 27.82 18.95 39.20
C LYS A 454 26.34 18.58 39.29
N TYR A 455 25.45 19.45 38.82
CA TYR A 455 24.01 19.20 38.78
C TYR A 455 23.65 18.01 37.86
N GLU A 456 24.17 17.95 36.62
CA GLU A 456 23.87 16.83 35.70
C GLU A 456 24.34 15.46 36.21
N ASN A 457 25.42 15.44 36.99
CA ASN A 457 25.96 14.21 37.55
C ASN A 457 25.33 13.85 38.91
N GLY A 458 24.34 14.61 39.38
CA GLY A 458 23.72 14.43 40.70
C GLY A 458 24.69 14.63 41.87
N LYS A 459 25.77 15.41 41.65
CA LYS A 459 26.84 15.70 42.63
C LYS A 459 26.79 17.13 43.17
N LEU A 460 25.68 17.82 42.98
CA LEU A 460 25.48 19.19 43.48
C LEU A 460 24.65 19.14 44.76
N ASP A 461 25.32 19.24 45.90
CA ASP A 461 24.70 19.20 47.22
C ASP A 461 24.17 20.58 47.65
N VAL A 462 23.17 20.58 48.55
CA VAL A 462 22.52 21.77 49.13
C VAL A 462 22.88 21.86 50.61
N ASN A 463 23.37 23.02 51.05
CA ASN A 463 23.69 23.29 52.44
C ASN A 463 22.64 24.26 53.00
N LEU A 464 21.60 23.73 53.62
CA LEU A 464 20.53 24.54 54.20
C LEU A 464 21.00 25.22 55.49
N THR A 465 20.73 26.51 55.64
CA THR A 465 20.91 27.30 56.87
C THR A 465 19.63 28.07 57.20
N GLU A 466 19.29 28.17 58.48
CA GLU A 466 18.09 28.88 58.96
C GLU A 466 18.38 30.39 59.00
N VAL A 467 17.63 31.19 58.21
CA VAL A 467 17.96 32.61 58.00
C VAL A 467 16.73 33.52 57.93
N HIS A 468 16.93 34.80 58.26
CA HIS A 468 15.93 35.86 58.03
C HIS A 468 15.99 36.33 56.57
N PHE A 469 15.10 35.80 55.73
CA PHE A 469 15.10 36.09 54.28
C PHE A 469 14.91 37.57 53.97
N GLY A 470 14.06 38.28 54.73
CA GLY A 470 13.82 39.72 54.53
C GLY A 470 15.10 40.56 54.65
N SER A 471 15.94 40.25 55.65
CA SER A 471 17.23 40.93 55.87
C SER A 471 18.22 40.65 54.74
N LEU A 472 18.31 39.39 54.29
CA LEU A 472 19.20 39.01 53.18
C LEU A 472 18.84 39.73 51.88
N VAL A 473 17.55 39.81 51.55
CA VAL A 473 17.08 40.54 50.37
C VAL A 473 17.42 42.01 50.47
N HIS A 474 17.23 42.64 51.63
CA HIS A 474 17.57 44.04 51.84
C HIS A 474 19.05 44.29 51.50
N ASP A 475 19.96 43.48 52.05
CA ASP A 475 21.40 43.56 51.80
C ASP A 475 21.73 43.36 50.31
N TRP A 476 21.13 42.35 49.66
CA TRP A 476 21.36 42.10 48.24
C TRP A 476 20.86 43.23 47.34
N THR A 477 19.72 43.84 47.68
CA THR A 477 19.13 44.94 46.90
C THR A 477 19.94 46.23 47.01
N GLU A 478 20.66 46.45 48.11
CA GLU A 478 21.49 47.65 48.32
C GLU A 478 22.54 47.82 47.23
N ALA A 479 23.21 46.72 46.84
CA ALA A 479 24.22 46.73 45.78
C ALA A 479 23.67 47.14 44.41
N PHE A 480 22.38 46.92 44.14
CA PHE A 480 21.74 47.31 42.88
C PHE A 480 21.21 48.76 42.89
N HIS A 481 21.01 49.38 44.06
CA HIS A 481 20.56 50.76 44.16
C HIS A 481 21.56 51.76 43.57
N ALA A 482 22.86 51.50 43.66
CA ALA A 482 23.91 52.33 43.07
C ALA A 482 23.78 52.41 41.54
N ILE A 483 23.59 51.26 40.90
CA ILE A 483 23.47 51.14 39.44
C ILE A 483 22.10 51.60 38.95
N ALA A 484 21.03 51.36 39.72
CA ALA A 484 19.70 51.91 39.42
C ALA A 484 19.74 53.44 39.28
N ARG A 485 20.50 54.13 40.15
CA ARG A 485 20.70 55.59 40.06
C ARG A 485 21.50 55.97 38.80
N LYS A 486 22.59 55.26 38.50
CA LYS A 486 23.46 55.53 37.34
C LYS A 486 22.74 55.31 36.00
N SER A 487 21.95 54.24 35.89
CA SER A 487 21.20 53.87 34.68
C SER A 487 19.83 54.55 34.56
N GLY A 488 19.43 55.38 35.54
CA GLY A 488 18.14 56.06 35.55
C GLY A 488 16.94 55.12 35.64
N ILE A 489 17.07 53.97 36.31
CA ILE A 489 16.01 52.95 36.46
C ILE A 489 15.40 53.06 37.86
N LYS A 490 14.06 53.06 37.96
CA LYS A 490 13.36 53.06 39.26
C LYS A 490 13.34 51.66 39.85
N LEU A 491 14.13 51.42 40.91
CA LEU A 491 14.10 50.19 41.69
C LEU A 491 13.15 50.32 42.90
N SER A 492 12.18 49.42 43.02
CA SER A 492 11.27 49.33 44.18
C SER A 492 11.30 47.94 44.80
N VAL A 493 11.36 47.87 46.14
CA VAL A 493 11.42 46.63 46.91
C VAL A 493 10.19 46.58 47.84
N ASP A 494 9.36 45.55 47.73
CA ASP A 494 8.15 45.33 48.55
C ASP A 494 8.23 43.95 49.22
N ILE A 495 8.54 43.92 50.51
CA ILE A 495 8.66 42.70 51.30
C ILE A 495 7.43 42.59 52.22
N ARG A 496 6.59 41.59 51.98
CA ARG A 496 5.37 41.27 52.73
C ARG A 496 5.55 39.96 53.49
N LEU A 497 6.55 39.93 54.36
CA LEU A 497 6.86 38.80 55.24
C LEU A 497 6.72 39.27 56.70
N PRO A 498 6.35 38.39 57.65
CA PRO A 498 6.47 38.68 59.07
C PRO A 498 7.91 39.06 59.44
N ASP A 499 8.09 40.00 60.38
CA ASP A 499 9.42 40.52 60.78
C ASP A 499 10.34 39.41 61.34
N ASP A 500 9.74 38.39 61.94
CA ASP A 500 10.35 37.21 62.55
C ASP A 500 10.37 35.98 61.62
N PHE A 501 10.04 36.14 60.33
CA PHE A 501 10.06 35.05 59.36
C PHE A 501 11.48 34.51 59.13
N THR A 502 11.64 33.21 59.34
CA THR A 502 12.85 32.47 58.98
C THR A 502 12.55 31.38 57.95
N ILE A 503 13.57 30.95 57.23
CA ILE A 503 13.50 29.81 56.31
C ILE A 503 14.86 29.12 56.22
N ALA A 504 14.86 27.80 56.10
CA ALA A 504 16.03 27.00 55.80
C ALA A 504 16.32 27.01 54.28
N ILE A 505 17.37 27.72 53.87
CA ILE A 505 17.83 27.80 52.46
C ILE A 505 19.35 27.74 52.37
N ASP A 506 19.87 27.35 51.21
CA ASP A 506 21.27 27.57 50.88
C ASP A 506 21.44 29.00 50.37
N VAL A 507 21.94 29.86 51.26
CA VAL A 507 22.05 31.32 51.03
C VAL A 507 22.83 31.62 49.76
N GLU A 508 23.96 30.97 49.51
CA GLU A 508 24.78 31.20 48.32
C GLU A 508 24.01 30.86 47.02
N LYS A 509 23.30 29.73 47.00
CA LYS A 509 22.54 29.32 45.80
C LYS A 509 21.36 30.25 45.53
N ILE A 510 20.62 30.65 46.58
CA ILE A 510 19.47 31.56 46.43
C ILE A 510 19.93 32.99 46.10
N GLU A 511 21.05 33.45 46.66
CA GLU A 511 21.69 34.71 46.31
C GLU A 511 22.04 34.76 44.81
N ARG A 512 22.55 33.65 44.26
CA ARG A 512 22.84 33.53 42.82
C ARG A 512 21.57 33.53 41.96
N VAL A 513 20.47 32.94 42.43
CA VAL A 513 19.16 33.02 41.75
C VAL A 513 18.72 34.49 41.72
N PHE A 514 18.75 35.17 42.87
CA PHE A 514 18.41 36.59 42.98
C PHE A 514 19.25 37.45 42.04
N PHE A 515 20.58 37.31 42.07
CA PHE A 515 21.50 38.06 41.21
C PHE A 515 21.21 37.83 39.72
N ASN A 516 20.89 36.59 39.31
CA ASN A 516 20.60 36.28 37.91
C ASN A 516 19.35 37.00 37.43
N LEU A 517 18.27 36.94 38.22
CA LEU A 517 17.01 37.57 37.86
C LEU A 517 17.13 39.09 37.86
N MET A 518 17.75 39.67 38.89
CA MET A 518 17.99 41.11 38.98
C MET A 518 18.90 41.62 37.87
N SER A 519 20.04 40.97 37.61
CA SER A 519 20.95 41.41 36.54
C SER A 519 20.33 41.29 35.15
N ASN A 520 19.49 40.27 34.89
CA ASN A 520 18.72 40.18 33.64
C ASN A 520 17.70 41.33 33.53
N ALA A 521 16.97 41.63 34.61
CA ALA A 521 16.03 42.75 34.65
C ALA A 521 16.73 44.08 34.31
N PHE A 522 17.90 44.35 34.88
CA PHE A 522 18.69 45.55 34.56
C PHE A 522 19.21 45.57 33.12
N LYS A 523 19.68 44.44 32.59
CA LYS A 523 20.19 44.36 31.20
C LYS A 523 19.13 44.62 30.14
N TYR A 524 17.87 44.27 30.42
CA TYR A 524 16.79 44.33 29.43
C TYR A 524 15.79 45.48 29.65
N THR A 525 15.97 46.26 30.71
CA THR A 525 15.15 47.44 31.01
C THR A 525 15.84 48.71 30.49
N PRO A 526 15.19 49.52 29.64
CA PRO A 526 15.75 50.77 29.16
C PRO A 526 15.83 51.85 30.26
N ALA A 527 16.63 52.90 30.04
CA ALA A 527 16.69 54.06 30.92
C ALA A 527 15.29 54.70 31.12
N ASN A 528 14.98 55.11 32.35
CA ASN A 528 13.65 55.53 32.84
C ASN A 528 12.60 54.42 33.02
N GLY A 529 12.97 53.14 32.81
CA GLY A 529 12.13 52.00 33.17
C GLY A 529 12.04 51.77 34.69
N SER A 530 11.30 50.73 35.09
CA SER A 530 11.18 50.33 36.49
C SER A 530 11.38 48.84 36.70
N ILE A 531 12.04 48.50 37.81
CA ILE A 531 12.24 47.13 38.29
C ILE A 531 11.62 47.04 39.68
N ARG A 532 10.82 46.00 39.91
CA ARG A 532 10.19 45.72 41.20
C ARG A 532 10.58 44.34 41.71
N PHE A 533 11.12 44.30 42.93
CA PHE A 533 11.26 43.07 43.68
C PHE A 533 10.10 42.94 44.67
N THR A 534 9.45 41.78 44.70
CA THR A 534 8.41 41.47 45.70
C THR A 534 8.72 40.17 46.40
N ALA A 535 8.52 40.09 47.72
CA ALA A 535 8.55 38.83 48.47
C ALA A 535 7.31 38.70 49.36
N SER A 536 6.69 37.52 49.40
CA SER A 536 5.51 37.25 50.19
C SER A 536 5.39 35.77 50.57
N LEU A 537 4.50 35.47 51.51
CA LEU A 537 4.16 34.10 51.91
C LEU A 537 2.80 33.72 51.32
N ALA A 538 2.74 32.63 50.55
CA ALA A 538 1.50 32.08 49.99
C ALA A 538 1.52 30.55 50.10
N ASP A 539 0.44 29.93 50.58
CA ASP A 539 0.26 28.47 50.66
C ASP A 539 1.44 27.71 51.31
N GLY A 540 2.06 28.28 52.35
CA GLY A 540 3.22 27.67 53.04
C GLY A 540 4.52 27.69 52.21
N LYS A 541 4.59 28.53 51.18
CA LYS A 541 5.76 28.74 50.32
C LYS A 541 6.20 30.19 50.38
N LEU A 542 7.52 30.40 50.42
CA LEU A 542 8.12 31.69 50.15
C LEU A 542 8.03 31.95 48.64
N MET A 543 7.34 33.02 48.27
CA MET A 543 7.24 33.48 46.89
C MET A 543 8.02 34.79 46.76
N PHE A 544 9.03 34.83 45.90
CA PHE A 544 9.67 36.08 45.50
C PHE A 544 9.67 36.26 43.99
N ALA A 545 9.51 37.50 43.54
CA ALA A 545 9.42 37.83 42.12
C ALA A 545 10.23 39.07 41.77
N VAL A 546 10.76 39.08 40.54
CA VAL A 546 11.43 40.23 39.91
C VAL A 546 10.64 40.59 38.66
N ALA A 547 10.01 41.77 38.69
CA ALA A 547 9.27 42.33 37.57
C ALA A 547 10.04 43.50 36.95
N ASP A 548 10.11 43.53 35.63
CA ASP A 548 10.79 44.56 34.84
C ASP A 548 9.87 45.14 33.75
N THR A 549 10.08 46.40 33.38
CA THR A 549 9.37 47.06 32.25
C THR A 549 10.24 47.07 30.99
N GLY A 550 11.02 46.02 30.77
CA GLY A 550 11.91 45.86 29.64
C GLY A 550 11.21 45.41 28.37
N ARG A 551 11.99 44.86 27.43
CA ARG A 551 11.50 44.47 26.10
C ARG A 551 10.48 43.32 26.07
N GLY A 552 10.31 42.59 27.18
CA GLY A 552 9.49 41.37 27.24
C GLY A 552 10.05 40.20 26.41
N ILE A 553 9.41 39.04 26.53
CA ILE A 553 9.79 37.76 25.91
C ILE A 553 8.63 37.28 25.02
N SER A 554 8.94 36.75 23.84
CA SER A 554 7.91 36.24 22.92
C SER A 554 7.32 34.90 23.40
N VAL A 555 6.08 34.59 22.99
CA VAL A 555 5.39 33.35 23.38
C VAL A 555 6.16 32.10 22.91
N GLU A 556 6.84 32.18 21.77
CA GLU A 556 7.63 31.08 21.21
C GLU A 556 8.89 30.78 22.05
N ASP A 557 9.44 31.81 22.68
CA ASP A 557 10.68 31.69 23.45
C ASP A 557 10.44 31.25 24.90
N LEU A 558 9.27 31.55 25.48
CA LEU A 558 8.93 31.25 26.88
C LEU A 558 9.15 29.77 27.27
N GLY A 559 8.91 28.84 26.34
CA GLY A 559 9.11 27.40 26.58
C GLY A 559 10.58 26.99 26.72
N ASN A 560 11.50 27.79 26.19
CA ASN A 560 12.90 27.40 26.00
C ASN A 560 13.87 28.28 26.79
N ILE A 561 13.44 29.38 27.43
CA ILE A 561 14.36 30.29 28.15
C ILE A 561 15.12 29.64 29.32
N PHE A 562 14.60 28.52 29.84
CA PHE A 562 15.26 27.72 30.87
C PHE A 562 16.12 26.59 30.28
N ASP A 563 16.14 26.43 28.95
CA ASP A 563 17.01 25.48 28.27
C ASP A 563 18.46 25.97 28.24
N ARG A 564 19.36 25.02 28.12
CA ARG A 564 20.81 25.25 28.23
C ARG A 564 21.32 25.90 26.95
N PHE A 565 22.17 26.93 27.11
CA PHE A 565 22.75 27.69 26.01
C PHE A 565 21.71 28.37 25.11
N TYR A 566 20.44 28.35 25.52
CA TYR A 566 19.36 28.97 24.78
C TYR A 566 19.40 30.47 25.00
N GLN A 567 19.32 31.22 23.91
CA GLN A 567 19.26 32.67 23.91
C GLN A 567 18.21 33.11 22.90
N VAL A 568 17.38 34.06 23.32
CA VAL A 568 16.29 34.62 22.50
C VAL A 568 16.85 35.30 21.25
N ASP A 569 18.02 35.95 21.37
CA ASP A 569 18.74 36.51 20.24
C ASP A 569 19.90 35.58 19.85
N LYS A 570 19.68 34.81 18.78
CA LYS A 570 20.70 33.88 18.23
C LYS A 570 21.78 34.60 17.41
N VAL A 571 21.55 35.87 17.05
CA VAL A 571 22.43 36.64 16.16
C VAL A 571 23.37 37.51 16.99
N HIS A 572 22.90 38.05 18.12
CA HIS A 572 23.70 38.86 19.07
C HIS A 572 23.55 38.33 20.50
N PRO A 573 24.33 37.29 20.88
CA PRO A 573 24.22 36.66 22.18
C PRO A 573 24.72 37.57 23.31
N ASN A 574 23.83 38.22 24.07
CA ASN A 574 24.19 39.04 25.24
C ASN A 574 24.27 38.21 26.54
N GLY A 575 25.08 37.13 26.51
CA GLY A 575 25.31 36.25 27.66
C GLY A 575 25.73 34.84 27.26
N SER A 576 25.79 33.93 28.23
CA SER A 576 26.16 32.51 28.01
C SER A 576 24.97 31.57 27.78
N GLY A 577 23.74 31.99 28.08
CA GLY A 577 22.55 31.13 28.07
C GLY A 577 22.55 30.05 29.16
N ILE A 578 23.41 30.17 30.18
CA ILE A 578 23.51 29.22 31.31
C ILE A 578 22.80 29.77 32.56
N GLY A 579 22.60 31.09 32.64
CA GLY A 579 22.13 31.76 33.85
C GLY A 579 20.77 31.27 34.37
N LEU A 580 19.75 31.30 33.53
CA LEU A 580 18.38 30.90 33.91
C LEU A 580 18.25 29.39 34.12
N SER A 581 18.96 28.57 33.34
CA SER A 581 18.96 27.12 33.52
C SER A 581 19.61 26.72 34.85
N LEU A 582 20.67 27.41 35.28
CA LEU A 582 21.29 27.21 36.59
C LEU A 582 20.41 27.75 37.74
N ALA A 583 19.74 28.90 37.54
CA ALA A 583 18.79 29.42 38.52
C ALA A 583 17.64 28.42 38.75
N LYS A 584 17.10 27.82 37.68
CA LYS A 584 16.11 26.74 37.77
C LYS A 584 16.67 25.53 38.53
N ALA A 585 17.88 25.08 38.21
CA ALA A 585 18.53 23.98 38.93
C ALA A 585 18.69 24.25 40.44
N PHE A 586 19.09 25.46 40.84
CA PHE A 586 19.19 25.84 42.24
C PHE A 586 17.82 25.90 42.95
N VAL A 587 16.78 26.38 42.27
CA VAL A 587 15.41 26.41 42.81
C VAL A 587 14.85 24.99 42.97
N GLU A 588 15.04 24.11 41.97
CA GLU A 588 14.62 22.70 42.02
C GLU A 588 15.35 21.91 43.11
N LEU A 589 16.62 22.21 43.36
CA LEU A 589 17.39 21.65 44.48
C LEU A 589 16.81 22.03 45.86
N HIS A 590 16.09 23.15 45.96
CA HIS A 590 15.31 23.53 47.14
C HIS A 590 13.86 23.02 47.09
N GLU A 591 13.56 22.09 46.17
CA GLU A 591 12.21 21.57 45.90
C GLU A 591 11.19 22.67 45.53
N GLY A 592 11.70 23.78 44.99
CA GLY A 592 10.92 24.91 44.51
C GLY A 592 10.60 24.85 43.03
N SER A 593 9.91 25.89 42.55
CA SER A 593 9.66 26.11 41.12
C SER A 593 9.94 27.56 40.74
N ILE A 594 10.42 27.75 39.51
CA ILE A 594 10.60 29.06 38.89
C ILE A 594 9.73 29.14 37.64
N SER A 595 8.99 30.24 37.48
CA SER A 595 8.12 30.52 36.34
C SER A 595 8.32 31.95 35.85
N VAL A 596 7.85 32.22 34.63
CA VAL A 596 7.90 33.56 34.03
C VAL A 596 6.55 33.89 33.41
N GLU A 597 6.12 35.13 33.58
CA GLU A 597 5.04 35.74 32.82
C GLU A 597 5.62 36.94 32.08
N SER A 598 5.41 37.06 30.77
CA SER A 598 6.00 38.13 29.99
C SER A 598 5.14 38.49 28.79
N GLN A 599 5.14 39.78 28.46
CA GLN A 599 4.49 40.30 27.26
C GLN A 599 5.48 41.16 26.49
N LEU A 600 5.65 40.83 25.20
CA LEU A 600 6.56 41.54 24.30
C LEU A 600 6.22 43.04 24.25
N GLY A 601 7.23 43.88 24.49
CA GLY A 601 7.12 45.34 24.53
C GLY A 601 6.57 45.94 25.83
N VAL A 602 6.19 45.12 26.82
CA VAL A 602 5.64 45.57 28.10
C VAL A 602 6.59 45.28 29.26
N GLY A 603 7.11 44.06 29.36
CA GLY A 603 7.95 43.65 30.48
C GLY A 603 7.89 42.15 30.78
N SER A 604 8.61 41.72 31.80
CA SER A 604 8.61 40.33 32.29
C SER A 604 8.56 40.27 33.81
N GLU A 605 7.95 39.23 34.35
CA GLU A 605 7.92 38.91 35.77
C GLU A 605 8.39 37.47 35.97
N PHE A 606 9.52 37.30 36.65
CA PHE A 606 10.04 35.99 37.05
C PHE A 606 9.63 35.72 38.50
N THR A 607 8.93 34.61 38.72
CA THR A 607 8.44 34.21 40.05
C THR A 607 9.11 32.93 40.50
N VAL A 608 9.65 32.94 41.72
CA VAL A 608 10.28 31.80 42.39
C VAL A 608 9.46 31.42 43.61
N ASN A 609 9.15 30.12 43.72
CA ASN A 609 8.44 29.53 44.84
C ASN A 609 9.33 28.51 45.55
N ILE A 610 9.58 28.71 46.85
CA ILE A 610 10.37 27.79 47.68
C ILE A 610 9.48 27.30 48.83
N PRO A 611 9.32 25.97 49.03
CA PRO A 611 8.63 25.44 50.20
C PRO A 611 9.30 25.91 51.49
N VAL A 612 8.53 26.47 52.43
CA VAL A 612 9.09 26.87 53.72
C VAL A 612 9.45 25.60 54.50
N ARG A 613 10.71 25.52 54.91
CA ARG A 613 11.26 24.46 55.75
C ARG A 613 12.06 25.11 56.86
N HIS A 614 12.12 24.41 58.00
CA HIS A 614 12.93 24.80 59.13
C HIS A 614 13.84 23.65 59.51
N ILE A 615 15.11 23.94 59.77
CA ILE A 615 16.11 22.97 60.24
C ILE A 615 16.61 23.28 61.65
N SER A 616 16.27 24.46 62.18
CA SER A 616 16.66 24.98 63.48
C SER A 616 15.62 25.98 63.98
N ASP A 617 15.47 26.13 65.30
CA ASP A 617 14.60 27.14 65.91
C ASP A 617 15.29 28.52 66.02
N THR A 618 16.61 28.57 65.80
CA THR A 618 17.41 29.80 65.83
C THR A 618 18.02 30.08 64.47
N ALA A 619 17.75 31.28 63.95
CA ALA A 619 18.40 31.80 62.75
C ALA A 619 19.89 32.05 63.01
N GLU A 620 20.75 31.67 62.06
CA GLU A 620 22.17 31.97 62.11
C GLU A 620 22.45 33.38 61.57
N THR A 621 23.37 34.10 62.23
CA THR A 621 23.91 35.36 61.71
C THR A 621 24.83 35.06 60.54
N VAL A 622 24.33 35.25 59.31
CA VAL A 622 25.10 34.98 58.10
C VAL A 622 26.10 36.10 57.84
N THR A 623 27.31 35.75 57.42
CA THR A 623 28.35 36.67 56.92
C THR A 623 27.91 37.43 55.67
N PRO A 624 28.48 38.63 55.39
CA PRO A 624 28.08 39.44 54.23
C PRO A 624 28.15 38.66 52.91
N GLY A 625 27.12 38.84 52.08
CA GLY A 625 26.87 38.09 50.86
C GLY A 625 27.89 38.28 49.74
N ILE A 626 27.78 37.44 48.71
CA ILE A 626 28.59 37.44 47.49
C ILE A 626 28.29 38.67 46.62
N ILE A 627 27.08 39.22 46.71
CA ILE A 627 26.65 40.42 46.00
C ILE A 627 27.24 41.65 46.71
N SER A 628 28.25 42.26 46.07
CA SER A 628 28.81 43.57 46.48
C SER A 628 28.64 44.58 45.36
N GLU A 629 28.64 45.87 45.70
CA GLU A 629 28.60 46.98 44.72
C GLU A 629 29.65 46.79 43.60
N SER A 630 30.85 46.32 43.95
CA SER A 630 31.93 46.04 42.99
C SER A 630 31.61 44.91 41.98
N VAL A 631 30.84 43.90 42.40
CA VAL A 631 30.46 42.76 41.55
C VAL A 631 29.32 43.15 40.62
N VAL A 632 28.37 43.95 41.11
CA VAL A 632 27.28 44.45 40.28
C VAL A 632 27.82 45.48 39.27
N ASP A 633 28.73 46.36 39.67
CA ASP A 633 29.36 47.37 38.78
C ASP A 633 30.28 46.73 37.73
N ALA A 634 31.00 45.65 38.05
CA ALA A 634 31.76 44.91 37.04
C ALA A 634 30.86 44.31 35.93
N GLU A 635 29.63 43.92 36.26
CA GLU A 635 28.71 43.28 35.31
C GLU A 635 27.81 44.25 34.55
N LEU A 636 27.41 45.36 35.19
CA LEU A 636 26.41 46.31 34.69
C LEU A 636 26.94 47.75 34.55
N GLY A 637 28.15 48.03 35.03
CA GLY A 637 28.75 49.37 35.03
C GLY A 637 29.31 49.78 33.67
N GLU A 638 28.99 51.01 33.28
CA GLU A 638 29.57 51.69 32.12
C GLU A 638 30.91 52.34 32.50
N ILE A 639 31.92 52.18 31.65
CA ILE A 639 33.22 52.86 31.78
C ILE A 639 33.06 54.24 31.14
N GLU A 640 32.99 55.28 31.96
CA GLU A 640 32.84 56.66 31.46
C GLU A 640 34.10 57.12 30.72
N PRO A 641 33.98 57.64 29.49
CA PRO A 641 35.12 58.20 28.78
C PRO A 641 35.49 59.60 29.27
N GLU A 642 36.78 59.89 29.34
CA GLU A 642 37.26 61.27 29.45
C GLU A 642 36.97 62.06 28.15
N PRO A 643 36.61 63.36 28.25
CA PRO A 643 36.43 64.22 27.08
C PRO A 643 37.76 64.42 26.33
N GLN A 644 37.79 64.14 25.03
CA GLN A 644 38.97 64.41 24.20
C GLN A 644 39.02 65.91 23.84
N GLU A 645 40.19 66.54 23.99
CA GLU A 645 40.45 67.84 23.33
C GLU A 645 40.44 67.63 21.81
N ILE A 646 39.57 68.35 21.12
CA ILE A 646 39.45 68.29 19.67
C ILE A 646 40.65 69.02 19.06
N ASP A 647 41.68 68.26 18.71
CA ASP A 647 42.77 68.76 17.87
C ASP A 647 42.31 68.80 16.41
N ALA A 648 42.06 70.03 15.91
CA ALA A 648 41.53 70.26 14.58
C ALA A 648 42.45 69.81 13.43
N ASP A 649 43.74 69.56 13.71
CA ASP A 649 44.72 69.16 12.71
C ASP A 649 44.81 67.63 12.49
N LYS A 650 44.15 66.82 13.33
CA LYS A 650 44.14 65.35 13.22
C LYS A 650 42.99 64.83 12.34
N PRO A 651 43.18 63.73 11.57
CA PRO A 651 42.11 63.15 10.78
C PRO A 651 40.95 62.62 11.64
N LEU A 652 39.72 62.72 11.13
CA LEU A 652 38.52 62.23 11.78
C LEU A 652 38.26 60.76 11.44
N LEU A 653 38.12 59.91 12.46
CA LEU A 653 37.89 58.49 12.33
C LEU A 653 36.55 58.09 12.97
N LEU A 654 35.72 57.34 12.24
CA LEU A 654 34.46 56.80 12.76
C LEU A 654 34.63 55.31 13.08
N VAL A 655 34.37 54.93 14.33
CA VAL A 655 34.38 53.53 14.78
C VAL A 655 32.95 53.04 14.97
N ILE A 656 32.58 51.98 14.28
CA ILE A 656 31.27 51.33 14.34
C ILE A 656 31.46 49.90 14.85
N ASP A 657 31.02 49.63 16.07
CA ASP A 657 31.11 48.32 16.72
C ASP A 657 29.98 48.25 17.75
N ASP A 658 29.34 47.10 17.96
CA ASP A 658 28.25 46.97 18.94
C ASP A 658 28.78 46.82 20.37
N ASN A 659 29.98 46.27 20.52
CA ASN A 659 30.65 46.10 21.80
C ASN A 659 31.32 47.39 22.26
N GLU A 660 30.81 47.93 23.37
CA GLU A 660 31.33 49.15 23.98
C GLU A 660 32.78 49.05 24.44
N ASP A 661 33.20 47.92 25.00
CA ASP A 661 34.57 47.71 25.45
C ASP A 661 35.54 47.70 24.26
N ILE A 662 35.13 47.18 23.09
CA ILE A 662 35.93 47.24 21.85
C ILE A 662 36.04 48.68 21.34
N ARG A 663 34.94 49.45 21.36
CA ARG A 663 34.98 50.88 20.99
C ARG A 663 35.95 51.67 21.88
N HIS A 664 35.92 51.44 23.19
CA HIS A 664 36.86 52.06 24.13
C HIS A 664 38.30 51.60 23.90
N MET A 665 38.53 50.31 23.67
CA MET A 665 39.87 49.81 23.36
C MET A 665 40.44 50.45 22.08
N ILE A 666 39.65 50.56 21.00
CA ILE A 666 40.08 51.21 19.77
C ILE A 666 40.35 52.70 20.01
N ARG A 667 39.51 53.38 20.82
CA ARG A 667 39.74 54.76 21.24
C ARG A 667 41.11 54.92 21.88
N GLU A 668 41.39 54.12 22.91
CA GLU A 668 42.67 54.21 23.61
C GLU A 668 43.83 53.86 22.68
N LEU A 669 43.68 52.88 21.77
CA LEU A 669 44.78 52.51 20.87
C LEU A 669 45.11 53.58 19.82
N LEU A 670 44.14 54.40 19.39
CA LEU A 670 44.26 55.29 18.23
C LEU A 670 44.17 56.80 18.56
N SER A 671 43.92 57.17 19.82
CA SER A 671 43.68 58.55 20.27
C SER A 671 44.84 59.51 20.01
N ASP A 672 46.07 59.00 19.99
CA ASP A 672 47.27 59.79 19.70
C ASP A 672 47.27 60.36 18.27
N ASP A 673 46.75 59.60 17.30
CA ASP A 673 46.88 59.89 15.87
C ASP A 673 45.58 60.49 15.25
N TYR A 674 44.41 60.29 15.87
CA TYR A 674 43.10 60.59 15.27
C TYR A 674 42.09 61.20 16.26
N VAL A 675 41.18 62.02 15.73
CA VAL A 675 39.93 62.39 16.42
C VAL A 675 38.88 61.32 16.13
N MET A 676 38.17 60.82 17.15
CA MET A 676 37.26 59.70 16.96
C MET A 676 35.80 60.00 17.31
N ILE A 677 34.90 59.50 16.47
CA ILE A 677 33.46 59.43 16.73
C ILE A 677 33.00 57.97 16.70
N PHE A 678 31.93 57.64 17.43
CA PHE A 678 31.53 56.26 17.69
C PHE A 678 30.07 56.02 17.34
N ALA A 679 29.76 54.83 16.81
CA ALA A 679 28.42 54.33 16.62
C ALA A 679 28.28 52.89 17.14
N ALA A 680 27.13 52.56 17.71
CA ALA A 680 26.85 51.23 18.26
C ALA A 680 26.26 50.23 17.24
N ASN A 681 25.95 50.67 16.01
CA ASN A 681 25.38 49.84 14.95
C ASN A 681 25.59 50.49 13.58
N GLY A 682 25.42 49.71 12.50
CA GLY A 682 25.63 50.18 11.12
C GLY A 682 24.68 51.31 10.69
N LYS A 683 23.46 51.38 11.22
CA LYS A 683 22.47 52.42 10.88
C LYS A 683 22.87 53.79 11.44
N ASP A 684 23.30 53.84 12.71
CA ASP A 684 23.85 55.05 13.31
C ASP A 684 25.20 55.41 12.69
N GLY A 685 26.02 54.42 12.38
CA GLY A 685 27.28 54.59 11.66
C GLY A 685 27.08 55.29 10.31
N LEU A 686 26.13 54.82 9.50
CA LEU A 686 25.76 55.43 8.22
C LEU A 686 25.29 56.89 8.39
N ARG A 687 24.46 57.16 9.41
CA ARG A 687 23.98 58.51 9.72
C ARG A 687 25.13 59.46 10.12
N LEU A 688 26.06 58.99 10.95
CA LEU A 688 27.23 59.77 11.36
C LEU A 688 28.22 59.97 10.20
N ALA A 689 28.42 58.95 9.37
CA ALA A 689 29.27 59.03 8.19
C ALA A 689 28.77 60.12 7.21
N ALA A 690 27.46 60.19 6.98
CA ALA A 690 26.86 61.24 6.14
C ALA A 690 26.92 62.64 6.77
N LYS A 691 26.78 62.72 8.09
CA LYS A 691 26.77 64.01 8.81
C LYS A 691 28.16 64.64 8.94
N TYR A 692 29.17 63.84 9.27
CA TYR A 692 30.51 64.32 9.64
C TYR A 692 31.59 64.04 8.58
N VAL A 693 31.29 63.18 7.58
CA VAL A 693 32.19 62.82 6.47
C VAL A 693 33.62 62.52 6.94
N PRO A 694 33.82 61.45 7.74
CA PRO A 694 35.12 61.12 8.30
C PRO A 694 36.19 60.84 7.24
N ASP A 695 37.45 60.95 7.64
CA ASP A 695 38.62 60.60 6.83
C ASP A 695 38.78 59.09 6.67
N LEU A 696 38.30 58.30 7.65
CA LEU A 696 38.30 56.83 7.65
C LEU A 696 37.15 56.27 8.51
N ILE A 697 36.59 55.12 8.12
CA ILE A 697 35.62 54.36 8.92
C ILE A 697 36.22 52.99 9.28
N ILE A 698 36.18 52.62 10.56
CA ILE A 698 36.40 51.26 11.05
C ILE A 698 35.04 50.68 11.40
N CYS A 699 34.68 49.53 10.84
CA CYS A 699 33.35 48.95 11.02
C CYS A 699 33.43 47.44 11.31
N ASP A 700 32.79 46.99 12.38
CA ASP A 700 32.63 45.56 12.64
C ASP A 700 31.67 44.91 11.65
N VAL A 701 31.90 43.65 11.29
CA VAL A 701 31.04 42.90 10.37
C VAL A 701 29.76 42.43 11.07
N MET A 702 29.86 41.95 12.31
CA MET A 702 28.74 41.35 13.03
C MET A 702 28.12 42.35 14.00
N MET A 703 27.07 43.07 13.58
CA MET A 703 26.38 44.06 14.42
C MET A 703 24.86 44.03 14.22
N PRO A 704 24.07 44.37 15.26
CA PRO A 704 22.62 44.37 15.20
C PRO A 704 22.08 45.51 14.32
N LEU A 705 20.82 45.38 13.91
CA LEU A 705 20.05 46.30 13.04
C LEU A 705 20.56 46.41 11.59
N MET A 706 21.88 46.56 11.40
CA MET A 706 22.54 46.61 10.10
C MET A 706 23.96 46.09 10.26
N ASP A 707 24.26 44.98 9.57
CA ASP A 707 25.59 44.38 9.56
C ASP A 707 26.62 45.27 8.85
N GLY A 708 27.91 45.00 9.10
CA GLY A 708 29.00 45.83 8.59
C GLY A 708 29.19 45.78 7.08
N LEU A 709 28.82 44.67 6.43
CA LEU A 709 28.92 44.52 4.97
C LEU A 709 27.87 45.39 4.29
N GLU A 710 26.64 45.35 4.76
CA GLU A 710 25.54 46.19 4.29
C GLU A 710 25.80 47.67 4.61
N CYS A 711 26.36 47.98 5.79
CA CYS A 711 26.78 49.33 6.14
C CYS A 711 27.83 49.86 5.16
N CYS A 712 28.88 49.07 4.88
CA CYS A 712 29.93 49.41 3.91
C CYS A 712 29.33 49.65 2.53
N ARG A 713 28.49 48.74 2.04
CA ARG A 713 27.83 48.86 0.74
C ARG A 713 27.06 50.16 0.61
N ARG A 714 26.26 50.53 1.61
CA ARG A 714 25.49 51.79 1.62
C ARG A 714 26.36 53.04 1.67
N ILE A 715 27.44 53.01 2.47
CA ILE A 715 28.42 54.11 2.50
C ILE A 715 29.02 54.32 1.09
N LYS A 716 29.29 53.23 0.37
CA LYS A 716 29.90 53.24 -0.97
C LYS A 716 28.94 53.59 -2.11
N GLU A 717 27.63 53.38 -1.94
CA GLU A 717 26.60 53.71 -2.94
C GLU A 717 26.17 55.20 -2.91
N GLU A 718 26.38 55.91 -1.80
CA GLU A 718 25.95 57.30 -1.61
C GLU A 718 27.03 58.33 -2.00
N VAL A 719 26.68 59.35 -2.80
CA VAL A 719 27.66 60.28 -3.39
C VAL A 719 28.42 61.07 -2.31
N SER A 720 27.71 61.45 -1.25
CA SER A 720 28.28 62.23 -0.14
C SER A 720 29.26 61.44 0.74
N THR A 721 29.24 60.10 0.71
CA THR A 721 30.05 59.25 1.60
C THR A 721 30.93 58.24 0.87
N SER A 722 30.69 57.96 -0.40
CA SER A 722 31.35 56.89 -1.19
C SER A 722 32.86 57.01 -1.27
N HIS A 723 33.36 58.25 -1.22
CA HIS A 723 34.78 58.59 -1.24
C HIS A 723 35.50 58.34 0.10
N ILE A 724 34.79 57.94 1.16
CA ILE A 724 35.36 57.63 2.47
C ILE A 724 35.92 56.19 2.48
N PRO A 725 37.17 55.95 2.90
CA PRO A 725 37.70 54.61 3.02
C PRO A 725 37.06 53.87 4.20
N VAL A 726 36.78 52.57 4.01
CA VAL A 726 36.16 51.69 5.02
C VAL A 726 37.08 50.50 5.30
N LEU A 727 37.41 50.31 6.58
CA LEU A 727 38.18 49.18 7.12
C LEU A 727 37.26 48.27 7.93
N LEU A 728 37.06 47.02 7.48
CA LEU A 728 36.20 46.05 8.15
C LEU A 728 36.94 45.27 9.25
N LEU A 729 36.31 45.07 10.40
CA LEU A 729 36.77 44.15 11.45
C LEU A 729 35.93 42.86 11.42
N THR A 730 36.57 41.68 11.44
CA THR A 730 35.84 40.38 11.34
C THR A 730 36.43 39.32 12.26
N ALA A 731 35.60 38.44 12.83
CA ALA A 731 36.05 37.31 13.64
C ALA A 731 36.47 36.06 12.82
N CYS A 732 36.18 36.02 11.51
CA CYS A 732 36.41 34.84 10.66
C CYS A 732 37.66 35.00 9.78
N SER A 733 38.54 33.99 9.81
CA SER A 733 39.77 33.93 9.03
C SER A 733 39.63 33.25 7.66
N MET A 734 38.42 32.78 7.30
CA MET A 734 38.16 32.06 6.05
C MET A 734 38.20 33.00 4.83
N ASP A 735 38.77 32.54 3.72
CA ASP A 735 38.96 33.33 2.50
C ASP A 735 37.65 33.72 1.81
N GLU A 736 36.57 32.95 2.00
CA GLU A 736 35.25 33.19 1.39
C GLU A 736 34.56 34.47 1.92
N GLN A 737 34.69 34.78 3.22
CA GLN A 737 34.14 36.03 3.77
C GLN A 737 35.00 37.25 3.46
N ARG A 738 36.30 37.06 3.20
CA ARG A 738 37.20 38.14 2.73
C ARG A 738 36.84 38.59 1.31
N ALA A 739 36.41 37.67 0.45
CA ALA A 739 35.90 37.98 -0.88
C ALA A 739 34.63 38.85 -0.80
N GLN A 740 33.65 38.46 0.03
CA GLN A 740 32.42 39.23 0.23
C GLN A 740 32.68 40.64 0.81
N GLY A 741 33.68 40.78 1.69
CA GLY A 741 34.12 42.08 2.18
C GLY A 741 34.60 43.02 1.07
N TYR A 742 35.40 42.52 0.12
CA TYR A 742 35.84 43.34 -1.02
C TYR A 742 34.72 43.65 -2.01
N ASP A 743 33.82 42.69 -2.26
CA ASP A 743 32.66 42.88 -3.14
C ASP A 743 31.71 43.96 -2.61
N SER A 744 31.67 44.18 -1.29
CA SER A 744 30.91 45.27 -0.65
C SER A 744 31.54 46.67 -0.81
N GLY A 745 32.72 46.76 -1.43
CA GLY A 745 33.42 48.01 -1.69
C GLY A 745 34.38 48.47 -0.58
N ALA A 746 34.70 47.61 0.40
CA ALA A 746 35.64 47.92 1.48
C ALA A 746 37.08 48.11 0.98
N ASP A 747 37.82 49.04 1.58
CA ASP A 747 39.20 49.37 1.21
C ASP A 747 40.23 48.54 1.98
N GLY A 748 39.80 47.80 3.01
CA GLY A 748 40.61 46.82 3.71
C GLY A 748 39.85 46.04 4.79
N TYR A 749 40.51 45.05 5.38
CA TYR A 749 40.00 44.28 6.52
C TYR A 749 41.09 43.99 7.57
N VAL A 750 40.68 43.73 8.80
CA VAL A 750 41.50 43.22 9.91
C VAL A 750 40.73 42.16 10.71
N ALA A 751 41.35 41.02 10.98
CA ALA A 751 40.73 39.96 11.77
C ALA A 751 40.80 40.26 13.28
N LYS A 752 39.71 39.99 14.02
CA LYS A 752 39.63 39.96 15.48
C LYS A 752 40.04 38.55 15.97
N PRO A 753 40.92 38.40 16.98
CA PRO A 753 41.65 39.45 17.69
C PRO A 753 42.71 40.11 16.79
N PHE A 754 42.75 41.44 16.79
CA PHE A 754 43.65 42.21 15.91
C PHE A 754 44.93 42.61 16.62
N ASN A 755 46.02 42.67 15.85
CA ASN A 755 47.27 43.25 16.31
C ASN A 755 47.21 44.79 16.18
N SER A 756 47.48 45.50 17.27
CA SER A 756 47.39 46.98 17.34
C SER A 756 48.30 47.68 16.33
N SER A 757 49.51 47.15 16.08
CA SER A 757 50.46 47.71 15.10
C SER A 757 49.95 47.58 13.65
N VAL A 758 49.27 46.46 13.36
CA VAL A 758 48.66 46.20 12.05
C VAL A 758 47.47 47.14 11.83
N LEU A 759 46.63 47.31 12.85
CA LEU A 759 45.48 48.24 12.79
C LEU A 759 45.94 49.68 12.52
N LYS A 760 46.92 50.19 13.28
CA LYS A 760 47.50 51.53 13.08
C LYS A 760 48.04 51.74 11.66
N SER A 761 48.81 50.77 11.18
CA SER A 761 49.44 50.83 9.85
C SER A 761 48.40 50.84 8.72
N ARG A 762 47.32 50.06 8.85
CA ARG A 762 46.23 50.03 7.86
C ARG A 762 45.48 51.36 7.82
N CYS A 763 45.18 51.94 8.98
CA CYS A 763 44.49 53.23 9.06
C CYS A 763 45.30 54.35 8.37
N ARG A 764 46.59 54.46 8.68
CA ARG A 764 47.48 55.48 8.11
C ARG A 764 47.57 55.40 6.58
N ASN A 765 47.76 54.21 6.04
CA ASN A 765 47.87 53.99 4.59
C ASN A 765 46.62 54.41 3.81
N LEU A 766 45.43 54.15 4.36
CA LEU A 766 44.17 54.51 3.70
C LEU A 766 43.97 56.03 3.63
N ILE A 767 44.31 56.74 4.70
CA ILE A 767 44.17 58.20 4.78
C ILE A 767 45.19 58.91 3.86
N ASP A 768 46.45 58.47 3.85
CA ASP A 768 47.51 59.07 3.01
C ASP A 768 47.19 58.93 1.51
N ASN A 769 46.61 57.81 1.09
CA ASN A 769 46.23 57.60 -0.29
C ASN A 769 45.14 58.59 -0.74
N ARG A 770 44.17 58.88 0.15
CA ARG A 770 43.10 59.85 -0.11
C ARG A 770 43.61 61.29 -0.20
N ARG A 771 44.57 61.68 0.66
CA ARG A 771 45.19 63.02 0.62
C ARG A 771 45.86 63.31 -0.72
N ARG A 772 46.63 62.36 -1.25
CA ARG A 772 47.31 62.50 -2.57
C ARG A 772 46.33 62.79 -3.71
N ILE A 773 45.17 62.16 -3.71
CA ILE A 773 44.13 62.35 -4.75
C ILE A 773 43.53 63.77 -4.63
N LYS A 774 43.35 64.28 -3.40
CA LYS A 774 42.80 65.62 -3.15
C LYS A 774 43.75 66.75 -3.56
N ASP A 775 45.05 66.58 -3.33
CA ASP A 775 46.06 67.60 -3.66
C ASP A 775 46.20 67.82 -5.18
N LEU A 776 46.06 66.76 -5.99
CA LEU A 776 46.08 66.82 -7.45
C LEU A 776 44.97 67.71 -8.05
N TRP A 777 43.85 67.89 -7.34
CA TRP A 777 42.70 68.67 -7.80
C TRP A 777 42.72 70.15 -7.35
N SER A 778 43.61 70.50 -6.42
CA SER A 778 43.61 71.82 -5.76
C SER A 778 44.54 72.84 -6.43
N ALA A 779 45.47 72.42 -7.29
CA ALA A 779 46.63 73.22 -7.71
C ALA A 779 46.48 74.09 -8.99
N ASN A 780 45.30 74.22 -9.63
CA ASN A 780 45.16 75.01 -10.88
C ASN A 780 43.85 75.86 -10.94
N PRO A 781 43.87 77.16 -10.60
CA PRO A 781 42.76 78.09 -10.88
C PRO A 781 42.97 78.84 -12.20
N ILE A 782 41.95 78.82 -13.07
CA ILE A 782 41.93 79.53 -14.34
C ILE A 782 41.38 80.94 -14.12
N GLY A 783 42.26 81.95 -14.23
CA GLY A 783 41.86 83.35 -14.46
C GLY A 783 42.61 84.39 -13.63
N GLY A 784 43.60 85.06 -14.24
CA GLY A 784 44.09 86.38 -13.84
C GLY A 784 45.61 86.54 -13.73
N MET A 785 46.27 87.00 -14.80
CA MET A 785 47.59 87.64 -14.72
C MET A 785 47.45 89.02 -14.05
N SER A 786 48.16 89.26 -12.94
CA SER A 786 48.68 90.58 -12.59
C SER A 786 49.88 90.44 -11.64
N ASP A 787 50.98 91.10 -12.00
CA ASP A 787 52.31 91.10 -11.39
C ASP A 787 52.35 91.26 -9.86
N ARG A 788 53.11 90.38 -9.20
CA ARG A 788 53.99 90.71 -8.06
C ARG A 788 55.07 89.63 -7.86
N PRO A 789 56.29 89.98 -7.44
CA PRO A 789 57.46 89.09 -7.52
C PRO A 789 57.43 88.00 -6.43
N ARG A 790 57.87 86.78 -6.79
CA ARG A 790 58.16 85.69 -5.84
C ARG A 790 59.29 86.08 -4.88
N PRO A 791 59.16 85.84 -3.57
CA PRO A 791 60.31 85.60 -2.70
C PRO A 791 60.76 84.13 -2.85
N ALA A 792 62.07 83.92 -2.92
CA ALA A 792 62.70 82.61 -3.01
C ALA A 792 62.51 81.76 -1.74
N LEU A 793 62.28 80.46 -1.91
CA LEU A 793 62.44 79.43 -0.88
C LEU A 793 63.70 78.58 -1.17
N PRO A 794 64.37 78.03 -0.13
CA PRO A 794 65.67 77.35 -0.25
C PRO A 794 65.58 75.96 -0.91
N PRO A 795 66.73 75.40 -1.34
CA PRO A 795 66.80 74.13 -2.06
C PRO A 795 66.75 72.96 -1.07
N ASP A 796 65.76 72.08 -1.19
CA ASP A 796 65.90 70.62 -1.02
C ASP A 796 64.53 69.94 -1.01
N LYS A 797 64.19 69.33 -2.15
CA LYS A 797 63.43 68.06 -2.26
C LYS A 797 63.27 67.72 -3.74
N ALA A 798 64.01 66.70 -4.18
CA ALA A 798 63.95 66.16 -5.52
C ALA A 798 62.55 65.60 -5.85
N ALA A 799 62.14 65.80 -7.10
CA ALA A 799 60.82 65.53 -7.66
C ALA A 799 60.49 64.03 -7.83
N ALA A 800 59.20 63.74 -8.07
CA ALA A 800 58.73 62.55 -8.79
C ALA A 800 57.86 62.98 -10.00
N PRO A 801 57.89 62.23 -11.13
CA PRO A 801 57.99 62.83 -12.46
C PRO A 801 56.82 62.52 -13.42
N ASN A 802 55.57 62.53 -12.94
CA ASN A 802 54.39 62.25 -13.79
C ASN A 802 53.35 63.39 -13.86
N GLY A 803 53.57 64.51 -13.18
CA GLY A 803 52.55 65.57 -13.06
C GLY A 803 52.36 66.49 -14.27
N ASP A 804 53.36 66.61 -15.17
CA ASP A 804 53.34 67.66 -16.20
C ASP A 804 52.44 67.36 -17.41
N LEU A 805 52.41 66.12 -17.91
CA LEU A 805 51.67 65.75 -19.13
C LEU A 805 50.14 65.78 -18.95
N ASP A 806 49.65 65.36 -17.79
CA ASP A 806 48.21 65.35 -17.50
C ASP A 806 47.72 66.76 -17.10
N ASN A 807 48.58 67.59 -16.50
CA ASN A 807 48.30 69.02 -16.29
C ASN A 807 48.23 69.81 -17.61
N GLU A 808 49.14 69.55 -18.56
CA GLU A 808 49.12 70.20 -19.87
C GLU A 808 47.88 69.80 -20.70
N PHE A 809 47.49 68.51 -20.64
CA PHE A 809 46.27 68.01 -21.28
C PHE A 809 45.02 68.71 -20.75
N TYR A 810 44.90 68.84 -19.43
CA TYR A 810 43.74 69.48 -18.80
C TYR A 810 43.72 70.99 -19.06
N ALA A 811 44.88 71.66 -19.00
CA ALA A 811 45.00 73.09 -19.31
C ALA A 811 44.56 73.40 -20.76
N ARG A 812 44.91 72.54 -21.72
CA ARG A 812 44.50 72.68 -23.12
C ARG A 812 43.01 72.41 -23.34
N PHE A 813 42.42 71.46 -22.61
CA PHE A 813 40.97 71.26 -22.62
C PHE A 813 40.23 72.53 -22.16
N LEU A 814 40.70 73.14 -21.07
CA LEU A 814 40.06 74.31 -20.51
C LEU A 814 40.20 75.56 -21.39
N SER A 815 41.31 75.73 -22.12
CA SER A 815 41.47 76.85 -23.04
C SER A 815 40.45 76.80 -24.19
N ILE A 816 40.18 75.61 -24.74
CA ILE A 816 39.16 75.40 -25.78
C ILE A 816 37.77 75.70 -25.25
N VAL A 817 37.43 75.19 -24.07
CA VAL A 817 36.12 75.43 -23.44
C VAL A 817 35.92 76.92 -23.14
N THR A 818 36.96 77.61 -22.71
CA THR A 818 36.89 79.05 -22.40
C THR A 818 36.69 79.89 -23.67
N ALA A 819 37.33 79.54 -24.78
CA ALA A 819 37.19 80.25 -26.06
C ALA A 819 35.78 80.10 -26.68
N GLU A 820 35.12 78.95 -26.46
CA GLU A 820 33.79 78.62 -27.02
C GLU A 820 32.69 78.66 -25.95
N MET A 821 32.91 79.36 -24.84
CA MET A 821 32.04 79.30 -23.66
C MET A 821 30.57 79.61 -24.01
N GLY A 822 30.34 80.61 -24.88
CA GLY A 822 29.00 81.06 -25.30
C GLY A 822 28.33 80.23 -26.40
N ASN A 823 28.98 79.19 -26.94
CA ASN A 823 28.44 78.40 -28.05
C ASN A 823 27.51 77.28 -27.56
N SER A 824 26.20 77.41 -27.71
CA SER A 824 25.23 76.41 -27.22
C SER A 824 25.33 75.04 -27.89
N ASP A 825 25.91 74.95 -29.08
CA ASP A 825 26.00 73.70 -29.86
C ASP A 825 27.28 72.90 -29.57
N LEU A 826 28.16 73.41 -28.69
CA LEU A 826 29.40 72.74 -28.31
C LEU A 826 29.13 71.39 -27.61
N ASN A 827 29.52 70.30 -28.28
CA ASN A 827 29.30 68.94 -27.78
C ASN A 827 30.61 68.15 -27.62
N VAL A 828 30.50 66.95 -27.03
CA VAL A 828 31.65 66.10 -26.69
C VAL A 828 32.46 65.69 -27.92
N ASP A 829 31.81 65.46 -29.06
CA ASP A 829 32.51 65.06 -30.29
C ASP A 829 33.37 66.20 -30.85
N GLN A 830 32.85 67.43 -30.80
CA GLN A 830 33.59 68.62 -31.20
C GLN A 830 34.78 68.90 -30.27
N LEU A 831 34.59 68.74 -28.96
CA LEU A 831 35.67 68.87 -27.97
C LEU A 831 36.76 67.80 -28.16
N ALA A 832 36.35 66.55 -28.36
CA ALA A 832 37.28 65.46 -28.63
C ALA A 832 38.07 65.69 -29.93
N SER A 833 37.38 66.11 -31.00
CA SER A 833 38.00 66.43 -32.30
C SER A 833 39.01 67.58 -32.18
N ARG A 834 38.68 68.68 -31.51
CA ARG A 834 39.63 69.81 -31.30
C ARG A 834 40.80 69.46 -30.39
N MET A 835 40.63 68.48 -29.50
CA MET A 835 41.71 67.92 -28.70
C MET A 835 42.57 66.91 -29.45
N GLY A 836 42.22 66.55 -30.70
CA GLY A 836 42.91 65.56 -31.52
C GLY A 836 42.69 64.11 -31.09
N LEU A 837 41.60 63.81 -30.37
CA LEU A 837 41.33 62.50 -29.78
C LEU A 837 39.98 61.92 -30.22
N GLY A 838 39.89 60.59 -30.24
CA GLY A 838 38.61 59.89 -30.39
C GLY A 838 37.74 60.02 -29.13
N ARG A 839 36.40 60.08 -29.31
CA ARG A 839 35.40 60.32 -28.24
C ARG A 839 35.63 59.48 -26.97
N SER A 840 35.82 58.16 -27.11
CA SER A 840 35.96 57.25 -25.97
C SER A 840 37.29 57.37 -25.23
N GLN A 841 38.36 57.81 -25.90
CA GLN A 841 39.65 58.07 -25.26
C GLN A 841 39.62 59.40 -24.50
N PHE A 842 39.06 60.44 -25.12
CA PHE A 842 38.82 61.72 -24.46
C PHE A 842 37.93 61.56 -23.22
N TYR A 843 36.86 60.79 -23.32
CA TYR A 843 35.94 60.53 -22.21
C TYR A 843 36.63 59.82 -21.03
N ARG A 844 37.36 58.72 -21.29
CA ARG A 844 38.08 57.99 -20.24
C ARG A 844 39.14 58.85 -19.57
N LYS A 845 39.87 59.65 -20.34
CA LYS A 845 40.95 60.48 -19.79
C LYS A 845 40.39 61.63 -18.94
N ILE A 846 39.30 62.28 -19.36
CA ILE A 846 38.61 63.30 -18.53
C ILE A 846 38.01 62.67 -17.26
N LYS A 847 37.36 61.50 -17.36
CA LYS A 847 36.78 60.83 -16.19
C LYS A 847 37.83 60.32 -15.21
N ALA A 848 38.96 59.79 -15.69
CA ALA A 848 40.04 59.34 -14.81
C ALA A 848 40.72 60.51 -14.07
N LEU A 849 40.86 61.66 -14.72
CA LEU A 849 41.52 62.82 -14.12
C LEU A 849 40.59 63.63 -13.21
N THR A 850 39.30 63.73 -13.56
CA THR A 850 38.36 64.65 -12.90
C THR A 850 37.17 63.97 -12.25
N ASN A 851 37.05 62.63 -12.33
CA ASN A 851 35.85 61.85 -11.96
C ASN A 851 34.52 62.28 -12.62
N TYR A 852 34.50 63.35 -13.41
CA TYR A 852 33.32 63.82 -14.14
C TYR A 852 33.32 63.32 -15.59
N SER A 853 32.13 63.14 -16.16
CA SER A 853 32.03 63.00 -17.61
C SER A 853 32.32 64.35 -18.30
N PRO A 854 32.79 64.35 -19.57
CA PRO A 854 33.02 65.60 -20.31
C PRO A 854 31.80 66.52 -20.43
N VAL A 855 30.59 65.96 -20.49
CA VAL A 855 29.33 66.75 -20.55
C VAL A 855 29.09 67.46 -19.23
N GLU A 856 29.21 66.73 -18.12
CA GLU A 856 29.03 67.29 -16.76
C GLU A 856 30.10 68.34 -16.48
N LEU A 857 31.34 68.07 -16.86
CA LEU A 857 32.44 68.98 -16.66
C LEU A 857 32.26 70.29 -17.45
N LEU A 858 31.87 70.22 -18.73
CA LEU A 858 31.56 71.40 -19.53
C LEU A 858 30.41 72.22 -18.90
N ARG A 859 29.34 71.54 -18.49
CA ARG A 859 28.19 72.19 -17.83
C ARG A 859 28.65 72.91 -16.55
N ASN A 860 29.46 72.28 -15.72
CA ASN A 860 29.93 72.86 -14.47
C ASN A 860 30.84 74.08 -14.71
N LEU A 861 31.68 74.05 -15.74
CA LEU A 861 32.50 75.20 -16.12
C LEU A 861 31.65 76.39 -16.58
N ARG A 862 30.61 76.15 -17.39
CA ARG A 862 29.65 77.20 -17.80
C ARG A 862 28.89 77.79 -16.61
N LEU A 863 28.42 76.94 -15.70
CA LEU A 863 27.74 77.38 -14.47
C LEU A 863 28.68 78.20 -13.57
N LYS A 864 29.93 77.78 -13.40
CA LYS A 864 30.92 78.54 -12.63
C LYS A 864 31.18 79.92 -13.25
N ARG A 865 31.37 80.00 -14.58
CA ARG A 865 31.52 81.27 -15.29
C ARG A 865 30.28 82.16 -15.20
N SER A 866 29.09 81.56 -15.22
CA SER A 866 27.83 82.29 -15.09
C SER A 866 27.70 82.95 -13.71
N ARG A 867 28.18 82.28 -12.66
CA ARG A 867 28.19 82.81 -11.30
C ARG A 867 29.10 84.03 -11.19
N ASP A 868 30.27 84.00 -11.84
CA ASP A 868 31.15 85.15 -11.90
C ASP A 868 30.50 86.34 -12.64
N LEU A 869 29.78 86.09 -13.74
CA LEU A 869 29.06 87.14 -14.47
C LEU A 869 27.87 87.70 -13.67
N LEU A 870 27.18 86.87 -12.90
CA LEU A 870 26.07 87.27 -12.02
C LEU A 870 26.54 88.19 -10.89
N THR A 871 27.78 88.02 -10.41
CA THR A 871 28.35 88.83 -9.32
C THR A 871 29.07 90.08 -9.82
N THR A 872 29.64 90.04 -11.02
CA THR A 872 30.49 91.14 -11.54
C THR A 872 29.79 92.07 -12.54
N THR A 873 28.63 91.67 -13.10
CA THR A 873 27.93 92.44 -14.13
C THR A 873 26.45 92.69 -13.79
N ARG A 874 25.83 93.69 -14.44
CA ARG A 874 24.39 93.99 -14.30
C ARG A 874 23.51 93.31 -15.37
N LYS A 875 24.07 92.45 -16.23
CA LYS A 875 23.34 91.75 -17.31
C LYS A 875 22.18 90.91 -16.77
N SER A 876 21.05 90.84 -17.45
CA SER A 876 19.92 90.01 -17.03
C SER A 876 20.29 88.52 -16.96
N ILE A 877 19.54 87.73 -16.19
CA ILE A 877 19.78 86.29 -16.04
C ILE A 877 19.70 85.57 -17.39
N SER A 878 18.76 86.00 -18.24
CA SER A 878 18.62 85.47 -19.60
C SER A 878 19.82 85.80 -20.48
N GLU A 879 20.37 87.02 -20.41
CA GLU A 879 21.59 87.38 -21.14
C GLU A 879 22.79 86.56 -20.68
N ILE A 880 22.95 86.36 -19.37
CA ILE A 880 24.06 85.56 -18.82
C ILE A 880 23.92 84.09 -19.23
N ALA A 881 22.70 83.54 -19.22
CA ALA A 881 22.44 82.17 -19.67
C ALA A 881 22.91 81.94 -21.11
N TYR A 882 22.58 82.87 -22.02
CA TYR A 882 23.03 82.77 -23.41
C TYR A 882 24.54 83.04 -23.54
N GLU A 883 25.11 83.97 -22.78
CA GLU A 883 26.55 84.30 -22.82
C GLU A 883 27.45 83.16 -22.36
N VAL A 884 26.99 82.32 -21.43
CA VAL A 884 27.70 81.11 -21.02
C VAL A 884 27.28 79.87 -21.80
N GLY A 885 26.53 80.04 -22.89
CA GLY A 885 26.25 78.98 -23.86
C GLY A 885 25.16 77.99 -23.47
N PHE A 886 24.19 78.39 -22.65
CA PHE A 886 22.97 77.60 -22.45
C PHE A 886 21.94 77.93 -23.54
N SER A 887 21.28 76.90 -24.07
CA SER A 887 20.29 77.04 -25.14
C SER A 887 18.99 77.72 -24.69
N THR A 888 18.63 77.61 -23.40
CA THR A 888 17.46 78.31 -22.83
C THR A 888 17.74 78.80 -21.40
N PRO A 889 17.24 79.99 -21.02
CA PRO A 889 17.37 80.50 -19.65
C PRO A 889 16.71 79.59 -18.60
N ALA A 890 15.58 78.93 -18.94
CA ALA A 890 14.91 78.01 -18.03
C ALA A 890 15.78 76.78 -17.70
N TYR A 891 16.46 76.21 -18.70
CA TYR A 891 17.39 75.10 -18.50
C TYR A 891 18.62 75.54 -17.69
N PHE A 892 19.15 76.73 -17.98
CA PHE A 892 20.22 77.33 -17.18
C PHE A 892 19.82 77.46 -15.70
N THR A 893 18.67 78.06 -15.40
CA THR A 893 18.18 78.22 -14.02
C THR A 893 18.01 76.89 -13.31
N LYS A 894 17.51 75.86 -14.01
CA LYS A 894 17.38 74.50 -13.46
C LYS A 894 18.76 73.92 -13.11
N CYS A 895 19.69 73.91 -14.06
CA CYS A 895 21.04 73.37 -13.83
C CYS A 895 21.82 74.18 -12.78
N TYR A 896 21.64 75.49 -12.73
CA TYR A 896 22.25 76.36 -11.73
C TYR A 896 21.71 76.06 -10.33
N LYS A 897 20.38 75.88 -10.20
CA LYS A 897 19.74 75.48 -8.94
C LYS A 897 20.19 74.09 -8.50
N GLU A 898 20.31 73.15 -9.43
CA GLU A 898 20.84 71.81 -9.13
C GLU A 898 22.30 71.85 -8.65
N ALA A 899 23.13 72.73 -9.22
CA ALA A 899 24.56 72.80 -8.89
C ALA A 899 24.88 73.62 -7.63
N PHE A 900 24.11 74.67 -7.34
CA PHE A 900 24.39 75.62 -6.25
C PHE A 900 23.30 75.69 -5.18
N SER A 901 22.23 74.90 -5.32
CA SER A 901 21.07 74.86 -4.41
C SER A 901 20.33 76.20 -4.24
N GLU A 902 20.64 77.20 -5.05
CA GLU A 902 19.97 78.50 -5.15
C GLU A 902 19.76 78.87 -6.62
N THR A 903 18.74 79.66 -6.95
CA THR A 903 18.54 80.15 -8.32
C THR A 903 19.42 81.36 -8.63
N PRO A 904 19.75 81.63 -9.90
CA PRO A 904 20.46 82.84 -10.29
C PRO A 904 19.78 84.15 -9.82
N THR A 905 18.44 84.14 -9.72
CA THR A 905 17.64 85.27 -9.23
C THR A 905 17.84 85.48 -7.74
N GLU A 906 17.75 84.40 -6.95
CA GLU A 906 17.96 84.44 -5.50
C GLU A 906 19.36 84.98 -5.14
N LEU A 907 20.40 84.54 -5.87
CA LEU A 907 21.76 85.05 -5.67
C LEU A 907 21.84 86.57 -5.93
N ARG A 908 21.17 87.04 -6.98
CA ARG A 908 21.23 88.45 -7.39
C ARG A 908 20.45 89.36 -6.46
N GLU A 909 19.27 88.93 -6.00
CA GLU A 909 18.51 89.63 -4.95
C GLU A 909 19.35 89.77 -3.68
N ARG A 910 20.02 88.69 -3.27
CA ARG A 910 20.91 88.68 -2.10
C ARG A 910 22.09 89.66 -2.24
N LEU A 911 22.64 89.82 -3.46
CA LEU A 911 23.73 90.76 -3.72
C LEU A 911 23.27 92.21 -3.87
N SER A 912 22.02 92.47 -4.26
CA SER A 912 21.43 93.82 -4.29
C SER A 912 20.89 94.31 -2.94
N SER A 913 20.77 93.41 -1.95
CA SER A 913 20.41 93.75 -0.56
C SER A 913 21.62 94.07 0.36
N LYS A 914 22.81 94.22 -0.22
CA LYS A 914 24.06 94.68 0.41
C LYS A 914 24.70 95.73 -0.47
#